data_AF-A0A1W2BAV8-F1
#
_entry.id   AF-A0A1W2BAV8-F1
#
_cell.length_a   1.000
_cell.length_b   1.000
_cell.length_c   1.000
_cell.angle_alpha   90.00
_cell.angle_beta   90.00
_cell.angle_gamma   90.00
#
_symmetry.space_group_name_H-M   'P 1'
#
loop_
_entity.id
_entity.type
_entity.pdbx_description
1 polymer ?
#
loop_
_entity_poly.entity_id
_entity_poly.type
_entity_poly.pdbx_seq_one_letter_code
_entity_poly.pdbx_strand_id
1 'polypeptide(L)'
;MGARKLLLRLPAWFRFTVITLAVFVCGVIASRPATGDNGVPPSADVIAAANAVDAFVAPSATHDPHLNLPSDFAREMGRDPKTITAPDGTLRVVDAGGGCSGPAGDTEWDFSAACRAHDLGYDLLRYADHKGDPLGQQARKALDDRLATDLHAQCRLNPRGAEQSCHAVAETYAMGLKFNSWRQRWGAPGHEPVVAWAFGSAVVVFLLLARLHGRRRESTTANSLPLVLAHAEQDRYATFLRLFSLALLVLGETVATLAHLRGFGTSWLWALQAVPLFFFAGGHANLRSWQAHQGGFGCWVSSRTSWLLRPVMAFVLLWVVLFAALNLMDVEVEAYSRLITHPLWFLGVYLLAVAATPAAAWLHKHLRRTTPFVLVLLTLAVEIARTSTDWKTGGYVNLIVGALLMQQIGFFYADGTLTGLSRRLLAALGAVTLPALVFFSDYPRSMMVLGVAQVCLALLARGRVTSWLDGRWWHVVDFARRAPMTVYLAYLAGVGALVGLLGLTQAPVWLVFGLVPLILLFHRFERRLVRLQLLPHESHRTRLATAMGVSFGTLGVLGFVVSGFLGDGVLVLLPVDPLQNVIHLLLGWYLIHTARTGSCDTRLPWLLTALACVPPMLALAPGPPVVVLHAVAIGLAALGAIPRSRPRTPAATAVAATPSPDDLVAAGAPAASPTR
;
A
#
# COMPACT_ATOMS: atom_id res chain seq x y z
N MET A 1 29.91 0.69 -2.34
CA MET A 1 29.02 -0.35 -2.93
C MET A 1 27.55 -0.03 -2.63
N GLY A 2 26.57 -0.72 -3.26
CA GLY A 2 25.14 -0.51 -2.97
C GLY A 2 24.61 -1.58 -2.02
N ALA A 3 23.67 -1.25 -1.12
CA ALA A 3 23.10 -2.15 -0.10
C ALA A 3 22.66 -3.51 -0.67
N ARG A 4 22.06 -3.54 -1.87
CA ARG A 4 21.71 -4.79 -2.57
C ARG A 4 22.92 -5.69 -2.88
N LYS A 5 24.06 -5.12 -3.29
CA LYS A 5 25.28 -5.91 -3.55
C LYS A 5 25.90 -6.43 -2.25
N LEU A 6 25.74 -5.70 -1.15
CA LEU A 6 26.16 -6.16 0.17
C LEU A 6 25.26 -7.30 0.65
N LEU A 7 23.95 -7.13 0.58
CA LEU A 7 22.94 -8.14 0.93
C LEU A 7 23.10 -9.42 0.10
N LEU A 8 23.30 -9.32 -1.21
CA LEU A 8 23.49 -10.49 -2.07
C LEU A 8 24.82 -11.24 -1.83
N ARG A 9 25.79 -10.63 -1.16
CA ARG A 9 27.01 -11.32 -0.70
C ARG A 9 26.80 -12.12 0.58
N LEU A 10 25.72 -11.84 1.32
CA LEU A 10 25.41 -12.55 2.54
C LEU A 10 24.82 -13.94 2.22
N PRO A 11 25.11 -14.95 3.05
CA PRO A 11 24.51 -16.28 2.93
C PRO A 11 22.98 -16.20 2.81
N ALA A 12 22.38 -17.16 2.09
CA ALA A 12 20.93 -17.19 1.91
C ALA A 12 20.17 -17.28 3.24
N TRP A 13 20.69 -18.06 4.20
CA TRP A 13 20.12 -18.18 5.55
C TRP A 13 20.13 -16.83 6.28
N PHE A 14 21.23 -16.08 6.23
CA PHE A 14 21.32 -14.77 6.89
C PHE A 14 20.34 -13.76 6.30
N ARG A 15 20.20 -13.74 4.96
CA ARG A 15 19.20 -12.90 4.28
C ARG A 15 17.77 -13.27 4.70
N PHE A 16 17.47 -14.57 4.77
CA PHE A 16 16.18 -15.05 5.25
C PHE A 16 15.92 -14.57 6.67
N THR A 17 16.84 -14.81 7.61
CA THR A 17 16.69 -14.41 9.02
C THR A 17 16.48 -12.90 9.19
N VAL A 18 17.27 -12.06 8.52
CA VAL A 18 17.13 -10.59 8.62
C VAL A 18 15.79 -10.11 8.07
N ILE A 19 15.35 -10.65 6.92
CA ILE A 19 14.06 -10.26 6.34
C ILE A 19 12.90 -10.75 7.20
N THR A 20 12.95 -12.00 7.69
CA THR A 20 11.94 -12.55 8.59
C THR A 20 11.85 -11.74 9.87
N LEU A 21 12.98 -11.39 10.49
CA LEU A 21 13.00 -10.55 11.69
C LEU A 21 12.41 -9.16 11.42
N ALA A 22 12.80 -8.52 10.32
CA ALA A 22 12.27 -7.21 9.97
C ALA A 22 10.75 -7.22 9.71
N VAL A 23 10.25 -8.22 8.98
CA VAL A 23 8.82 -8.40 8.70
C VAL A 23 8.06 -8.72 9.98
N PHE A 24 8.60 -9.60 10.84
CA PHE A 24 8.00 -9.93 12.13
C PHE A 24 7.88 -8.71 13.02
N VAL A 25 8.96 -7.94 13.20
CA VAL A 25 8.96 -6.71 14.02
C VAL A 25 7.97 -5.69 13.47
N CYS A 26 7.97 -5.45 12.15
CA CYS A 26 7.01 -4.51 11.56
C CYS A 26 5.57 -4.99 11.69
N GLY A 27 5.32 -6.31 11.52
CA GLY A 27 4.00 -6.91 11.65
C GLY A 27 3.45 -6.81 13.07
N VAL A 28 4.27 -7.12 14.08
CA VAL A 28 3.91 -6.99 15.50
C VAL A 28 3.54 -5.55 15.86
N ILE A 29 4.26 -4.57 15.31
CA ILE A 29 3.97 -3.16 15.61
C ILE A 29 2.76 -2.65 14.82
N ALA A 30 2.61 -3.07 13.57
CA ALA A 30 1.45 -2.70 12.74
C ALA A 30 0.15 -3.32 13.25
N SER A 31 0.20 -4.45 13.99
CA SER A 31 -0.97 -5.07 14.59
C SER A 31 -1.39 -4.43 15.92
N ARG A 32 -0.72 -3.37 16.40
CA ARG A 32 -1.11 -2.69 17.65
C ARG A 32 -2.38 -1.87 17.38
N PRO A 33 -3.45 -2.03 18.19
CA PRO A 33 -4.69 -1.27 18.02
C PRO A 33 -4.47 0.23 18.21
N ALA A 34 -5.42 1.05 17.76
CA ALA A 34 -5.45 2.49 18.03
C ALA A 34 -5.65 2.77 19.53
N THR A 35 -5.27 3.97 19.98
CA THR A 35 -5.54 4.44 21.35
C THR A 35 -7.02 4.75 21.51
N GLY A 36 -7.66 4.17 22.54
CA GLY A 36 -9.11 4.29 22.79
C GLY A 36 -9.50 5.39 23.79
N ASP A 37 -8.64 6.36 24.09
CA ASP A 37 -9.01 7.45 24.98
C ASP A 37 -9.87 8.46 24.21
N ASN A 38 -11.17 8.40 24.43
CA ASN A 38 -12.15 9.24 23.76
C ASN A 38 -12.38 10.57 24.49
N GLY A 39 -11.69 10.83 25.61
CA GLY A 39 -11.85 12.06 26.41
C GLY A 39 -13.23 12.22 27.06
N VAL A 40 -14.02 11.14 27.13
CA VAL A 40 -15.35 11.13 27.74
C VAL A 40 -15.22 10.67 29.20
N PRO A 41 -15.89 11.32 30.18
CA PRO A 41 -15.88 10.87 31.57
C PRO A 41 -16.48 9.46 31.71
N PRO A 42 -15.91 8.60 32.57
CA PRO A 42 -16.34 7.23 32.66
C PRO A 42 -17.75 7.09 33.23
N SER A 43 -18.51 6.15 32.66
CA SER A 43 -19.85 5.82 33.16
C SER A 43 -19.77 5.15 34.54
N ALA A 44 -20.86 5.18 35.31
CA ALA A 44 -20.92 4.53 36.62
C ALA A 44 -20.59 3.03 36.55
N ASP A 45 -21.03 2.36 35.48
CA ASP A 45 -20.75 0.95 35.21
C ASP A 45 -19.24 0.70 35.00
N VAL A 46 -18.56 1.61 34.30
CA VAL A 46 -17.12 1.51 34.03
C VAL A 46 -16.31 1.81 35.28
N ILE A 47 -16.75 2.75 36.12
CA ILE A 47 -16.17 3.00 37.44
C ILE A 47 -16.32 1.74 38.32
N ALA A 48 -17.48 1.09 38.30
CA ALA A 48 -17.70 -0.17 39.02
C ALA A 48 -16.75 -1.28 38.51
N ALA A 49 -16.56 -1.38 37.19
CA ALA A 49 -15.60 -2.33 36.61
C ALA A 49 -14.15 -2.02 37.02
N ALA A 50 -13.75 -0.74 37.09
CA ALA A 50 -12.44 -0.34 37.58
C ALA A 50 -12.23 -0.74 39.05
N ASN A 51 -13.22 -0.49 39.92
CA ASN A 51 -13.19 -0.90 41.32
C ASN A 51 -13.14 -2.44 41.47
N ALA A 52 -13.82 -3.18 40.59
CA ALA A 52 -13.74 -4.63 40.54
C ALA A 52 -12.33 -5.10 40.16
N VAL A 53 -11.68 -4.46 39.19
CA VAL A 53 -10.28 -4.75 38.83
C VAL A 53 -9.36 -4.53 40.04
N ASP A 54 -9.54 -3.44 40.79
CA ASP A 54 -8.73 -3.19 41.99
C ASP A 54 -8.88 -4.31 43.04
N ALA A 55 -10.10 -4.82 43.25
CA ALA A 55 -10.35 -5.95 44.15
C ALA A 55 -9.72 -7.26 43.63
N PHE A 56 -9.66 -7.47 42.31
CA PHE A 56 -9.02 -8.64 41.70
C PHE A 56 -7.49 -8.56 41.79
N VAL A 57 -6.92 -7.37 41.67
CA VAL A 57 -5.48 -7.10 41.76
C VAL A 57 -5.01 -7.11 43.22
N ALA A 58 -5.89 -6.88 44.20
CA ALA A 58 -5.57 -6.89 45.64
C ALA A 58 -6.39 -7.95 46.40
N PRO A 59 -6.15 -9.25 46.15
CA PRO A 59 -6.87 -10.35 46.79
C PRO A 59 -6.67 -10.36 48.31
N SER A 60 -7.73 -10.75 49.03
CA SER A 60 -7.75 -10.81 50.50
C SER A 60 -8.45 -12.08 50.98
N ALA A 61 -8.10 -12.54 52.18
CA ALA A 61 -8.83 -13.62 52.85
C ALA A 61 -10.18 -13.16 53.45
N THR A 62 -10.38 -11.85 53.62
CA THR A 62 -11.52 -11.28 54.35
C THR A 62 -12.49 -10.48 53.48
N HIS A 63 -12.10 -10.19 52.24
CA HIS A 63 -12.92 -9.42 51.30
C HIS A 63 -13.17 -10.26 50.06
N ASP A 64 -14.44 -10.48 49.74
CA ASP A 64 -14.85 -11.23 48.55
C ASP A 64 -14.95 -10.29 47.33
N PRO A 65 -14.09 -10.42 46.31
CA PRO A 65 -14.14 -9.58 45.11
C PRO A 65 -15.45 -9.71 44.31
N HIS A 66 -16.25 -10.76 44.54
CA HIS A 66 -17.55 -10.94 43.89
C HIS A 66 -18.51 -9.78 44.20
N LEU A 67 -18.36 -9.17 45.38
CA LEU A 67 -19.15 -8.02 45.82
C LEU A 67 -18.84 -6.73 45.04
N ASN A 68 -17.72 -6.68 44.32
CA ASN A 68 -17.31 -5.51 43.53
C ASN A 68 -17.74 -5.59 42.06
N LEU A 69 -18.21 -6.74 41.59
CA LEU A 69 -18.61 -6.91 40.19
C LEU A 69 -19.78 -5.98 39.83
N PRO A 70 -19.79 -5.38 38.62
CA PRO A 70 -20.96 -4.66 38.12
C PRO A 70 -22.21 -5.55 38.14
N SER A 71 -23.36 -4.99 38.51
CA SER A 71 -24.59 -5.77 38.76
C SER A 71 -25.10 -6.56 37.55
N ASP A 72 -24.82 -6.10 36.34
CA ASP A 72 -25.17 -6.70 35.06
C ASP A 72 -24.01 -7.48 34.41
N PHE A 73 -22.82 -7.50 35.01
CA PHE A 73 -21.61 -8.12 34.46
C PHE A 73 -21.83 -9.57 33.99
N ALA A 74 -22.43 -10.40 34.85
CA ALA A 74 -22.68 -11.82 34.54
C ALA A 74 -23.57 -12.00 33.31
N ARG A 75 -24.58 -11.12 33.14
CA ARG A 75 -25.49 -11.14 31.99
C ARG A 75 -24.82 -10.62 30.73
N GLU A 76 -24.12 -9.49 30.80
CA GLU A 76 -23.48 -8.86 29.64
C GLU A 76 -22.32 -9.71 29.10
N MET A 77 -21.54 -10.33 29.97
CA MET A 77 -20.41 -11.19 29.58
C MET A 77 -20.77 -12.66 29.40
N GLY A 78 -21.99 -13.08 29.81
CA GLY A 78 -22.42 -14.47 29.75
C GLY A 78 -21.59 -15.40 30.63
N ARG A 79 -21.27 -14.97 31.86
CA ARG A 79 -20.40 -15.68 32.83
C ARG A 79 -21.18 -16.13 34.07
N ASP A 80 -20.68 -17.14 34.78
CA ASP A 80 -21.17 -17.58 36.10
C ASP A 80 -20.08 -17.38 37.17
N PRO A 81 -19.86 -16.13 37.65
CA PRO A 81 -18.81 -15.83 38.61
C PRO A 81 -19.04 -16.54 39.95
N LYS A 82 -18.01 -17.21 40.47
CA LYS A 82 -18.05 -17.87 41.78
C LYS A 82 -16.78 -17.58 42.57
N THR A 83 -16.97 -17.38 43.87
CA THR A 83 -15.87 -17.21 44.82
C THR A 83 -15.27 -18.57 45.16
N ILE A 84 -13.95 -18.67 45.07
CA ILE A 84 -13.14 -19.79 45.53
C ILE A 84 -12.07 -19.32 46.51
N THR A 85 -11.61 -20.21 47.37
CA THR A 85 -10.41 -19.98 48.18
C THR A 85 -9.20 -20.51 47.42
N ALA A 86 -8.24 -19.64 47.10
CA ALA A 86 -7.01 -20.01 46.44
C ALA A 86 -6.02 -20.70 47.42
N PRO A 87 -4.99 -21.41 46.91
CA PRO A 87 -4.01 -22.12 47.75
C PRO A 87 -3.24 -21.22 48.74
N ASP A 88 -3.16 -19.92 48.46
CA ASP A 88 -2.57 -18.91 49.35
C ASP A 88 -3.53 -18.44 50.47
N GLY A 89 -4.74 -19.00 50.55
CA GLY A 89 -5.77 -18.67 51.54
C GLY A 89 -6.62 -17.43 51.19
N THR A 90 -6.38 -16.79 50.05
CA THR A 90 -7.15 -15.61 49.62
C THR A 90 -8.42 -15.99 48.87
N LEU A 91 -9.43 -15.11 48.89
CA LEU A 91 -10.66 -15.26 48.13
C LEU A 91 -10.46 -14.72 46.71
N ARG A 92 -10.83 -15.52 45.71
CA ARG A 92 -10.76 -15.19 44.28
C ARG A 92 -12.10 -15.45 43.62
N VAL A 93 -12.40 -14.72 42.55
CA VAL A 93 -13.59 -14.98 41.74
C VAL A 93 -13.16 -15.59 40.41
N VAL A 94 -13.81 -16.68 40.03
CA VAL A 94 -13.57 -17.41 38.78
C VAL A 94 -14.88 -17.67 38.06
N ASP A 95 -14.85 -17.90 36.75
CA ASP A 95 -16.02 -18.40 36.02
C ASP A 95 -16.19 -19.91 36.29
N ALA A 96 -17.37 -20.32 36.77
CA ALA A 96 -17.65 -21.70 37.16
C ALA A 96 -17.53 -22.70 36.01
N GLY A 97 -17.82 -22.26 34.77
CA GLY A 97 -17.70 -23.06 33.56
C GLY A 97 -16.41 -22.80 32.77
N GLY A 98 -15.53 -21.90 33.24
CA GLY A 98 -14.35 -21.45 32.51
C GLY A 98 -13.12 -22.34 32.74
N GLY A 99 -12.41 -22.67 31.66
CA GLY A 99 -11.07 -23.28 31.72
C GLY A 99 -9.96 -22.22 31.77
N CYS A 100 -8.73 -22.64 32.03
CA CYS A 100 -7.56 -21.75 31.93
C CYS A 100 -7.19 -21.51 30.46
N SER A 101 -7.17 -20.25 30.01
CA SER A 101 -6.83 -19.85 28.64
C SER A 101 -5.32 -19.87 28.31
N GLY A 102 -4.48 -20.46 29.17
CA GLY A 102 -3.03 -20.45 29.06
C GLY A 102 -2.50 -21.21 27.83
N PRO A 103 -1.35 -20.83 27.27
CA PRO A 103 -0.80 -21.42 26.03
C PRO A 103 -0.45 -22.91 26.11
N ALA A 104 -0.33 -23.49 27.32
CA ALA A 104 -0.19 -24.95 27.51
C ALA A 104 -1.33 -25.58 28.31
N GLY A 105 -2.45 -24.87 28.49
CA GLY A 105 -3.60 -25.35 29.27
C GLY A 105 -3.28 -25.59 30.74
N ASP A 106 -3.89 -26.62 31.33
CA ASP A 106 -3.63 -27.01 32.72
C ASP A 106 -2.20 -27.54 32.87
N THR A 107 -1.37 -26.80 33.60
CA THR A 107 0.00 -27.20 33.92
C THR A 107 0.05 -28.21 35.06
N GLU A 108 1.12 -29.00 35.14
CA GLU A 108 1.32 -29.93 36.26
C GLU A 108 1.40 -29.25 37.63
N TRP A 109 1.65 -27.94 37.74
CA TRP A 109 1.77 -27.19 39.00
C TRP A 109 0.47 -26.53 39.51
N ASP A 110 -0.67 -26.84 38.89
CA ASP A 110 -2.00 -26.33 39.28
C ASP A 110 -2.11 -24.79 39.31
N PHE A 111 -1.79 -24.15 38.19
CA PHE A 111 -2.02 -22.72 37.99
C PHE A 111 -3.49 -22.34 37.74
N SER A 112 -4.41 -23.29 37.87
CA SER A 112 -5.78 -23.18 37.39
C SER A 112 -6.59 -22.07 38.09
N ALA A 113 -6.47 -21.95 39.42
CA ALA A 113 -7.15 -20.92 40.19
C ALA A 113 -6.71 -19.50 39.80
N ALA A 114 -5.39 -19.26 39.69
CA ALA A 114 -4.85 -17.97 39.31
C ALA A 114 -5.23 -17.59 37.87
N CYS A 115 -5.13 -18.55 36.95
CA CYS A 115 -5.48 -18.36 35.56
C CYS A 115 -6.97 -18.04 35.35
N ARG A 116 -7.89 -18.79 35.98
CA ARG A 116 -9.33 -18.51 35.86
C ARG A 116 -9.73 -17.16 36.48
N ALA A 117 -9.05 -16.74 37.56
CA ALA A 117 -9.29 -15.44 38.17
C ALA A 117 -8.80 -14.29 37.27
N HIS A 118 -7.65 -14.48 36.62
CA HIS A 118 -7.12 -13.54 35.62
C HIS A 118 -8.02 -13.43 34.39
N ASP A 119 -8.53 -14.56 33.87
CA ASP A 119 -9.46 -14.57 32.73
C ASP A 119 -10.73 -13.77 33.02
N LEU A 120 -11.29 -13.88 34.23
CA LEU A 120 -12.44 -13.09 34.64
C LEU A 120 -12.10 -11.60 34.84
N GLY A 121 -10.88 -11.29 35.31
CA GLY A 121 -10.36 -9.92 35.31
C GLY A 121 -10.25 -9.32 33.90
N TYR A 122 -9.85 -10.13 32.92
CA TYR A 122 -9.86 -9.75 31.50
C TYR A 122 -11.26 -9.51 30.95
N ASP A 123 -12.26 -10.24 31.42
CA ASP A 123 -13.66 -10.00 31.08
C ASP A 123 -14.18 -8.67 31.64
N LEU A 124 -13.66 -8.17 32.77
CA LEU A 124 -13.95 -6.79 33.24
C LEU A 124 -13.41 -5.72 32.27
N LEU A 125 -12.25 -5.95 31.66
CA LEU A 125 -11.71 -5.05 30.63
C LEU A 125 -12.61 -5.05 29.39
N ARG A 126 -13.08 -6.23 28.96
CA ARG A 126 -14.00 -6.38 27.82
C ARG A 126 -15.37 -5.77 28.11
N TYR A 127 -15.85 -5.91 29.33
CA TYR A 127 -17.11 -5.30 29.77
C TYR A 127 -17.05 -3.78 29.62
N ALA A 128 -15.99 -3.14 30.11
CA ALA A 128 -15.81 -1.70 29.97
C ALA A 128 -15.71 -1.25 28.49
N ASP A 129 -14.97 -2.02 27.67
CA ASP A 129 -14.86 -1.80 26.22
C ASP A 129 -16.24 -1.90 25.52
N HIS A 130 -17.06 -2.90 25.85
CA HIS A 130 -18.43 -3.05 25.34
C HIS A 130 -19.37 -1.92 25.78
N LYS A 131 -19.14 -1.33 26.95
CA LYS A 131 -19.87 -0.13 27.42
C LYS A 131 -19.43 1.16 26.69
N GLY A 132 -18.42 1.07 25.82
CA GLY A 132 -17.94 2.18 24.98
C GLY A 132 -16.87 3.04 25.64
N ASP A 133 -16.35 2.63 26.80
CA ASP A 133 -15.34 3.36 27.56
C ASP A 133 -14.29 2.38 28.15
N PRO A 134 -13.23 2.09 27.38
CA PRO A 134 -12.22 1.13 27.77
C PRO A 134 -11.44 1.59 29.01
N LEU A 135 -11.20 0.67 29.95
CA LEU A 135 -10.35 0.98 31.10
C LEU A 135 -8.92 1.35 30.67
N GLY A 136 -8.31 2.28 31.39
CA GLY A 136 -6.94 2.70 31.14
C GLY A 136 -5.93 1.55 31.21
N GLN A 137 -4.79 1.71 30.52
CA GLN A 137 -3.74 0.69 30.39
C GLN A 137 -3.27 0.08 31.72
N GLN A 138 -3.37 0.83 32.82
CA GLN A 138 -2.95 0.38 34.14
C GLN A 138 -3.77 -0.81 34.65
N ALA A 139 -5.07 -0.88 34.31
CA ALA A 139 -5.94 -1.97 34.72
C ALA A 139 -5.42 -3.33 34.23
N ARG A 140 -5.10 -3.44 32.92
CA ARG A 140 -4.55 -4.67 32.35
C ARG A 140 -3.14 -4.97 32.86
N LYS A 141 -2.27 -3.96 33.00
CA LYS A 141 -0.92 -4.14 33.58
C LYS A 141 -1.00 -4.76 34.97
N ALA A 142 -1.88 -4.22 35.81
CA ALA A 142 -2.07 -4.66 37.18
C ALA A 142 -2.61 -6.10 37.27
N LEU A 143 -3.57 -6.46 36.41
CA LEU A 143 -4.07 -7.85 36.30
C LEU A 143 -2.97 -8.82 35.86
N ASP A 144 -2.16 -8.44 34.87
CA ASP A 144 -1.06 -9.28 34.39
C ASP A 144 0.06 -9.46 35.43
N ASP A 145 0.39 -8.39 36.15
CA ASP A 145 1.36 -8.44 37.25
C ASP A 145 0.84 -9.28 38.42
N ARG A 146 -0.46 -9.22 38.72
CA ARG A 146 -1.11 -10.09 39.71
C ARG A 146 -1.02 -11.55 39.29
N LEU A 147 -1.35 -11.89 38.05
CA LEU A 147 -1.21 -13.28 37.57
C LEU A 147 0.23 -13.77 37.74
N ALA A 148 1.22 -13.01 37.27
CA ALA A 148 2.63 -13.38 37.40
C ALA A 148 3.01 -13.65 38.86
N THR A 149 2.54 -12.80 39.78
CA THR A 149 2.75 -12.96 41.22
C THR A 149 2.13 -14.24 41.75
N ASP A 150 0.88 -14.51 41.38
CA ASP A 150 0.12 -15.68 41.84
C ASP A 150 0.72 -16.99 41.29
N LEU A 151 1.21 -17.02 40.04
CA LEU A 151 1.92 -18.18 39.47
C LEU A 151 3.20 -18.51 40.26
N HIS A 152 4.01 -17.51 40.56
CA HIS A 152 5.22 -17.70 41.35
C HIS A 152 4.92 -18.03 42.82
N ALA A 153 3.80 -17.54 43.37
CA ALA A 153 3.35 -17.93 44.71
C ALA A 153 2.96 -19.41 44.75
N GLN A 154 2.25 -19.89 43.73
CA GLN A 154 1.91 -21.32 43.60
C GLN A 154 3.17 -22.19 43.53
N CYS A 155 4.22 -21.76 42.83
CA CYS A 155 5.49 -22.49 42.80
C CYS A 155 6.18 -22.58 44.17
N ARG A 156 6.05 -21.56 45.02
CA ARG A 156 6.58 -21.60 46.40
C ARG A 156 5.73 -22.48 47.32
N LEU A 157 4.41 -22.47 47.15
CA LEU A 157 3.47 -23.23 47.98
C LEU A 157 3.47 -24.72 47.64
N ASN A 158 3.49 -25.05 46.35
CA ASN A 158 3.45 -26.43 45.87
C ASN A 158 4.24 -26.61 44.57
N PRO A 159 5.58 -26.69 44.62
CA PRO A 159 6.42 -26.90 43.44
C PRO A 159 6.34 -28.31 42.85
N ARG A 160 5.61 -29.24 43.51
CA ARG A 160 5.55 -30.68 43.16
C ARG A 160 6.93 -31.32 42.92
N GLY A 161 7.91 -30.93 43.73
CA GLY A 161 9.29 -31.45 43.66
C GLY A 161 10.18 -30.82 42.58
N ALA A 162 9.69 -29.83 41.82
CA ALA A 162 10.43 -29.19 40.72
C ALA A 162 10.30 -27.66 40.72
N GLU A 163 10.73 -27.01 41.81
CA GLU A 163 10.54 -25.56 42.04
C GLU A 163 11.16 -24.69 40.93
N GLN A 164 12.39 -24.97 40.52
CA GLN A 164 13.06 -24.22 39.45
C GLN A 164 12.30 -24.32 38.12
N SER A 165 11.83 -25.53 37.76
CA SER A 165 11.04 -25.75 36.55
C SER A 165 9.69 -25.03 36.62
N CYS A 166 9.03 -25.06 37.78
CA CYS A 166 7.79 -24.32 38.02
C CYS A 166 7.99 -22.82 37.80
N HIS A 167 9.03 -22.23 38.41
CA HIS A 167 9.35 -20.82 38.23
C HIS A 167 9.70 -20.47 36.78
N ALA A 168 10.44 -21.33 36.07
CA ALA A 168 10.76 -21.14 34.67
C ALA A 168 9.50 -21.12 33.77
N VAL A 169 8.54 -22.01 34.04
CA VAL A 169 7.26 -22.03 33.32
C VAL A 169 6.39 -20.83 33.69
N ALA A 170 6.29 -20.48 34.97
CA ALA A 170 5.57 -19.29 35.43
C ALA A 170 6.11 -18.01 34.79
N GLU A 171 7.44 -17.87 34.73
CA GLU A 171 8.10 -16.73 34.07
C GLU A 171 7.82 -16.73 32.56
N THR A 172 7.87 -17.89 31.90
CA THR A 172 7.55 -18.01 30.47
C THR A 172 6.12 -17.58 30.17
N TYR A 173 5.17 -17.96 31.03
CA TYR A 173 3.76 -17.54 30.95
C TYR A 173 3.63 -16.04 31.15
N ALA A 174 4.28 -15.48 32.18
CA ALA A 174 4.28 -14.04 32.47
C ALA A 174 4.87 -13.22 31.32
N MET A 175 6.00 -13.65 30.74
CA MET A 175 6.62 -12.98 29.59
C MET A 175 5.71 -13.03 28.36
N GLY A 176 5.13 -14.20 28.04
CA GLY A 176 4.22 -14.37 26.91
C GLY A 176 2.97 -13.50 27.03
N LEU A 177 2.37 -13.48 28.22
CA LEU A 177 1.23 -12.63 28.56
C LEU A 177 1.59 -11.15 28.40
N LYS A 178 2.65 -10.67 29.07
CA LYS A 178 3.08 -9.27 29.02
C LYS A 178 3.44 -8.81 27.61
N PHE A 179 4.06 -9.67 26.81
CA PHE A 179 4.33 -9.37 25.40
C PHE A 179 3.03 -9.20 24.61
N ASN A 180 2.05 -10.10 24.79
CA ASN A 180 0.76 -9.99 24.14
C ASN A 180 0.01 -8.72 24.57
N SER A 181 0.01 -8.40 25.86
CA SER A 181 -0.62 -7.19 26.40
C SER A 181 0.05 -5.92 25.92
N TRP A 182 1.38 -5.85 25.93
CA TRP A 182 2.13 -4.73 25.38
C TRP A 182 1.82 -4.47 23.90
N ARG A 183 1.77 -5.55 23.10
CA ARG A 183 1.37 -5.50 21.69
C ARG A 183 -0.05 -4.95 21.55
N GLN A 184 -0.99 -5.40 22.37
CA GLN A 184 -2.37 -4.91 22.37
C GLN A 184 -2.54 -3.55 23.10
N ARG A 185 -1.46 -2.79 23.30
CA ARG A 185 -1.45 -1.49 24.02
C ARG A 185 -2.08 -1.53 25.41
N TRP A 186 -2.04 -2.68 26.07
CA TRP A 186 -2.67 -2.90 27.37
C TRP A 186 -4.18 -2.61 27.38
N GLY A 187 -4.85 -2.62 26.21
CA GLY A 187 -6.31 -2.47 26.09
C GLY A 187 -7.05 -3.78 26.36
N ALA A 188 -8.36 -3.81 26.13
CA ALA A 188 -9.13 -5.04 26.30
C ALA A 188 -8.63 -6.18 25.37
N PRO A 189 -8.53 -7.42 25.87
CA PRO A 189 -8.02 -8.55 25.09
C PRO A 189 -9.00 -9.00 23.99
N GLY A 190 -8.62 -8.82 22.73
CA GLY A 190 -9.38 -9.22 21.54
C GLY A 190 -9.00 -10.57 20.95
N HIS A 191 -9.89 -11.14 20.12
CA HIS A 191 -9.64 -12.33 19.32
C HIS A 191 -8.89 -11.96 18.03
N GLU A 192 -7.70 -12.52 17.82
CA GLU A 192 -6.90 -12.22 16.64
C GLU A 192 -6.63 -13.47 15.79
N PRO A 193 -6.66 -13.36 14.45
CA PRO A 193 -6.34 -14.46 13.56
C PRO A 193 -4.81 -14.64 13.47
N VAL A 194 -4.17 -15.11 14.56
CA VAL A 194 -2.71 -15.32 14.65
C VAL A 194 -2.18 -16.13 13.46
N VAL A 195 -2.94 -17.14 13.03
CA VAL A 195 -2.61 -17.96 11.85
C VAL A 195 -2.56 -17.11 10.57
N ALA A 196 -3.54 -16.23 10.35
CA ALA A 196 -3.56 -15.36 9.18
C ALA A 196 -2.37 -14.38 9.17
N TRP A 197 -2.01 -13.83 10.34
CA TRP A 197 -0.85 -12.94 10.51
C TRP A 197 0.48 -13.67 10.27
N ALA A 198 0.66 -14.84 10.85
CA ALA A 198 1.87 -15.65 10.65
C ALA A 198 2.02 -16.03 9.18
N PHE A 199 0.93 -16.47 8.56
CA PHE A 199 0.92 -16.86 7.15
C PHE A 199 1.15 -15.66 6.21
N GLY A 200 0.49 -14.53 6.47
CA GLY A 200 0.69 -13.28 5.74
C GLY A 200 2.12 -12.75 5.84
N SER A 201 2.72 -12.80 7.03
CA SER A 201 4.12 -12.44 7.24
C SER A 201 5.08 -13.34 6.46
N ALA A 202 4.84 -14.65 6.47
CA ALA A 202 5.63 -15.61 5.68
C ALA A 202 5.54 -15.31 4.18
N VAL A 203 4.34 -15.00 3.66
CA VAL A 203 4.12 -14.59 2.27
C VAL A 203 4.95 -13.34 1.93
N VAL A 204 4.92 -12.31 2.77
CA VAL A 204 5.72 -11.08 2.59
C VAL A 204 7.21 -11.41 2.49
N VAL A 205 7.73 -12.25 3.40
CA VAL A 205 9.12 -12.72 3.38
C VAL A 205 9.44 -13.43 2.05
N PHE A 206 8.59 -14.35 1.60
CA PHE A 206 8.81 -15.08 0.36
C PHE A 206 8.78 -14.17 -0.88
N LEU A 207 7.86 -13.20 -0.96
CA LEU A 207 7.80 -12.22 -2.05
C LEU A 207 9.06 -11.35 -2.10
N LEU A 208 9.55 -10.89 -0.94
CA LEU A 208 10.80 -10.11 -0.83
C LEU A 208 12.03 -10.94 -1.24
N LEU A 209 12.12 -12.20 -0.80
CA LEU A 209 13.22 -13.10 -1.16
C LEU A 209 13.22 -13.49 -2.64
N ALA A 210 12.05 -13.75 -3.21
CA ALA A 210 11.88 -14.05 -4.63
C ALA A 210 12.36 -12.88 -5.50
N ARG A 211 12.19 -11.63 -5.02
CA ARG A 211 12.70 -10.43 -5.70
C ARG A 211 14.22 -10.37 -5.72
N LEU A 212 14.89 -10.82 -4.66
CA LEU A 212 16.35 -10.78 -4.53
C LEU A 212 17.03 -11.84 -5.41
N HIS A 213 16.41 -13.01 -5.57
CA HIS A 213 16.97 -14.18 -6.28
C HIS A 213 16.81 -14.15 -7.80
N GLY A 214 16.33 -13.05 -8.39
CA GLY A 214 16.21 -12.92 -9.84
C GLY A 214 17.55 -13.18 -10.54
N ARG A 215 17.72 -14.39 -11.09
CA ARG A 215 18.88 -14.83 -11.85
C ARG A 215 19.17 -13.78 -12.92
N ARG A 216 20.33 -13.14 -12.83
CA ARG A 216 20.93 -12.41 -13.94
C ARG A 216 21.19 -13.43 -15.05
N ARG A 217 20.23 -13.60 -15.95
CA ARG A 217 20.56 -14.09 -17.28
C ARG A 217 21.19 -12.89 -17.99
N GLU A 218 22.47 -12.66 -17.71
CA GLU A 218 23.31 -11.83 -18.56
C GLU A 218 23.42 -12.58 -19.89
N SER A 219 22.45 -12.37 -20.78
CA SER A 219 22.66 -12.61 -22.19
C SER A 219 23.63 -11.54 -22.65
N THR A 220 24.85 -11.98 -22.91
CA THR A 220 26.00 -11.21 -23.39
C THR A 220 25.85 -10.72 -24.82
N THR A 221 24.63 -10.74 -25.37
CA THR A 221 24.29 -10.34 -26.75
C THR A 221 23.15 -9.32 -26.76
N ALA A 222 23.22 -8.32 -25.89
CA ALA A 222 22.41 -7.14 -26.08
C ALA A 222 23.07 -6.29 -27.16
N ASN A 223 22.57 -6.37 -28.40
CA ASN A 223 22.74 -5.30 -29.38
C ASN A 223 22.13 -4.03 -28.77
N SER A 224 22.93 -3.31 -27.98
CA SER A 224 22.63 -1.98 -27.47
C SER A 224 22.87 -0.96 -28.58
N LEU A 225 22.19 -1.16 -29.71
CA LEU A 225 22.26 -0.32 -30.88
C LEU A 225 20.98 0.58 -30.92
N PRO A 226 21.12 1.85 -31.36
CA PRO A 226 20.24 3.03 -31.39
C PRO A 226 19.00 3.34 -30.52
N LEU A 227 18.54 2.55 -29.54
CA LEU A 227 17.35 3.00 -28.76
C LEU A 227 17.64 4.26 -27.89
N VAL A 228 18.92 4.53 -27.66
CA VAL A 228 19.51 5.68 -26.96
C VAL A 228 19.54 6.95 -27.83
N LEU A 229 19.39 6.84 -29.15
CA LEU A 229 19.20 7.96 -30.10
C LEU A 229 17.71 8.26 -30.35
N ALA A 230 16.82 7.30 -30.11
CA ALA A 230 15.37 7.40 -30.36
C ALA A 230 14.53 7.88 -29.16
N HIS A 231 15.16 8.42 -28.10
CA HIS A 231 14.53 9.39 -27.19
C HIS A 231 14.30 10.71 -27.95
N ALA A 232 13.58 10.60 -29.07
CA ALA A 232 13.11 11.65 -29.94
C ALA A 232 12.52 12.77 -29.10
N GLU A 233 12.91 14.01 -29.40
CA GLU A 233 12.51 15.27 -28.77
C GLU A 233 11.35 15.13 -27.78
N GLN A 234 11.73 14.90 -26.52
CA GLN A 234 10.77 14.74 -25.45
C GLN A 234 10.09 16.09 -25.20
N ASP A 235 8.76 16.15 -25.33
CA ASP A 235 8.00 17.40 -25.13
C ASP A 235 8.25 17.93 -23.70
N ARG A 236 9.12 18.95 -23.62
CA ARG A 236 9.51 19.62 -22.37
C ARG A 236 8.30 20.22 -21.68
N TYR A 237 7.36 20.74 -22.48
CA TYR A 237 6.15 21.39 -22.00
C TYR A 237 5.18 20.38 -21.38
N ALA A 238 4.91 19.25 -22.04
CA ALA A 238 4.08 18.19 -21.46
C ALA A 238 4.69 17.60 -20.18
N THR A 239 6.03 17.47 -20.15
CA THR A 239 6.76 17.02 -18.96
C THR A 239 6.61 18.01 -17.80
N PHE A 240 6.75 19.31 -18.08
CA PHE A 240 6.52 20.38 -17.12
C PHE A 240 5.09 20.35 -16.58
N LEU A 241 4.08 20.29 -17.46
CA LEU A 241 2.67 20.28 -17.05
C LEU A 241 2.38 19.18 -16.04
N ARG A 242 2.90 17.98 -16.26
CA ARG A 242 2.71 16.84 -15.35
C ARG A 242 3.33 17.08 -13.96
N LEU A 243 4.53 17.66 -13.90
CA LEU A 243 5.19 17.97 -12.63
C LEU A 243 4.54 19.16 -11.93
N PHE A 244 4.15 20.17 -12.70
CA PHE A 244 3.41 21.33 -12.20
C PHE A 244 2.07 20.92 -11.60
N SER A 245 1.30 20.07 -12.29
CA SER A 245 0.04 19.55 -11.77
C SER A 245 0.21 18.76 -10.47
N LEU A 246 1.29 17.98 -10.37
CA LEU A 246 1.61 17.22 -9.17
C LEU A 246 1.97 18.16 -8.01
N ALA A 247 2.79 19.17 -8.27
CA ALA A 247 3.15 20.17 -7.27
C ALA A 247 1.92 20.95 -6.78
N LEU A 248 1.04 21.38 -7.69
CA LEU A 248 -0.17 22.12 -7.33
C LEU A 248 -1.12 21.27 -6.47
N LEU A 249 -1.28 19.98 -6.82
CA LEU A 249 -2.08 19.04 -6.05
C LEU A 249 -1.55 18.89 -4.61
N VAL A 250 -0.26 18.62 -4.48
CA VAL A 250 0.38 18.41 -3.17
C VAL A 250 0.36 19.68 -2.31
N LEU A 251 0.63 20.84 -2.92
CA LEU A 251 0.54 22.14 -2.24
C LEU A 251 -0.91 22.46 -1.83
N GLY A 252 -1.88 22.24 -2.72
CA GLY A 252 -3.30 22.46 -2.44
C GLY A 252 -3.79 21.62 -1.25
N GLU A 253 -3.41 20.34 -1.20
CA GLU A 253 -3.73 19.45 -0.09
C GLU A 253 -3.14 19.91 1.24
N THR A 254 -1.91 20.42 1.21
CA THR A 254 -1.24 20.91 2.40
C THR A 254 -1.84 22.22 2.89
N VAL A 255 -2.20 23.13 1.98
CA VAL A 255 -2.97 24.33 2.35
C VAL A 255 -4.34 23.95 2.90
N ALA A 256 -5.01 22.94 2.33
CA ALA A 256 -6.30 22.44 2.85
C ALA A 256 -6.17 21.90 4.27
N THR A 257 -5.15 21.09 4.52
CA THR A 257 -4.90 20.51 5.84
C THR A 257 -4.59 21.62 6.85
N LEU A 258 -3.72 22.57 6.52
CA LEU A 258 -3.38 23.69 7.39
C LEU A 258 -4.57 24.61 7.65
N ALA A 259 -5.41 24.87 6.63
CA ALA A 259 -6.62 25.67 6.77
C ALA A 259 -7.64 24.99 7.68
N HIS A 260 -7.86 23.68 7.52
CA HIS A 260 -8.72 22.88 8.40
C HIS A 260 -8.23 22.92 9.85
N LEU A 261 -6.93 22.74 10.09
CA LEU A 261 -6.33 22.82 11.44
C LEU A 261 -6.50 24.20 12.08
N ARG A 262 -6.66 25.26 11.29
CA ARG A 262 -6.83 26.65 11.75
C ARG A 262 -8.29 27.13 11.73
N GLY A 263 -9.24 26.28 11.34
CA GLY A 263 -10.65 26.64 11.23
C GLY A 263 -10.99 27.60 10.07
N PHE A 264 -10.12 27.71 9.07
CA PHE A 264 -10.38 28.52 7.87
C PHE A 264 -11.18 27.74 6.81
N GLY A 265 -12.03 28.45 6.07
CA GLY A 265 -12.80 27.87 4.96
C GLY A 265 -11.91 27.39 3.81
N THR A 266 -12.18 26.18 3.31
CA THR A 266 -11.42 25.51 2.24
C THR A 266 -12.10 25.57 0.86
N SER A 267 -13.18 26.35 0.73
CA SER A 267 -14.08 26.38 -0.43
C SER A 267 -13.45 26.90 -1.73
N TRP A 268 -12.25 27.48 -1.72
CA TRP A 268 -11.52 27.94 -2.92
C TRP A 268 -10.40 26.98 -3.35
N LEU A 269 -10.05 26.01 -2.51
CA LEU A 269 -8.89 25.14 -2.74
C LEU A 269 -9.08 24.14 -3.88
N TRP A 270 -10.32 23.90 -4.31
CA TRP A 270 -10.61 23.13 -5.52
C TRP A 270 -9.93 23.72 -6.78
N ALA A 271 -9.67 25.03 -6.82
CA ALA A 271 -8.94 25.66 -7.93
C ALA A 271 -7.50 25.16 -8.06
N LEU A 272 -6.89 24.69 -6.96
CA LEU A 272 -5.55 24.10 -6.92
C LEU A 272 -5.54 22.62 -7.34
N GLN A 273 -6.71 22.02 -7.56
CA GLN A 273 -6.82 20.61 -7.95
C GLN A 273 -6.47 20.44 -9.44
N ALA A 274 -5.19 20.19 -9.72
CA ALA A 274 -4.68 20.02 -11.10
C ALA A 274 -4.70 18.55 -11.59
N VAL A 275 -5.51 17.68 -10.99
CA VAL A 275 -5.61 16.27 -11.38
C VAL A 275 -5.96 16.10 -12.86
N PRO A 276 -6.96 16.81 -13.43
CA PRO A 276 -7.28 16.66 -14.85
C PRO A 276 -6.09 16.98 -15.77
N LEU A 277 -5.33 18.03 -15.43
CA LEU A 277 -4.14 18.45 -16.16
C LEU A 277 -3.02 17.39 -16.10
N PHE A 278 -2.88 16.69 -14.97
CA PHE A 278 -1.96 15.55 -14.82
C PHE A 278 -2.33 14.42 -15.78
N PHE A 279 -3.61 14.01 -15.83
CA PHE A 279 -4.06 12.93 -16.73
C PHE A 279 -4.00 13.34 -18.21
N PHE A 280 -4.24 14.61 -18.53
CA PHE A 280 -4.02 15.15 -19.87
C PHE A 280 -2.54 15.02 -20.32
N ALA A 281 -1.61 15.53 -19.52
CA ALA A 281 -0.18 15.43 -19.82
C ALA A 281 0.32 13.97 -19.80
N GLY A 282 -0.20 13.18 -18.87
CA GLY A 282 0.05 11.74 -18.76
C GLY A 282 -0.44 10.96 -19.97
N GLY A 283 -1.62 11.28 -20.50
CA GLY A 283 -2.17 10.69 -21.71
C GLY A 283 -1.28 10.94 -22.93
N HIS A 284 -0.85 12.18 -23.14
CA HIS A 284 0.11 12.51 -24.20
C HIS A 284 1.39 11.65 -24.08
N ALA A 285 1.97 11.57 -22.88
CA ALA A 285 3.19 10.79 -22.64
C ALA A 285 2.97 9.27 -22.82
N ASN A 286 1.79 8.76 -22.47
CA ASN A 286 1.42 7.36 -22.61
C ASN A 286 1.24 6.99 -24.08
N LEU A 287 0.52 7.79 -24.87
CA LEU A 287 0.33 7.53 -26.30
C LEU A 287 1.65 7.57 -27.06
N ARG A 288 2.48 8.61 -26.87
CA ARG A 288 3.79 8.72 -27.51
C ARG A 288 4.71 7.55 -27.14
N SER A 289 4.70 7.16 -25.87
CA SER A 289 5.48 5.99 -25.42
C SER A 289 4.95 4.67 -25.95
N TRP A 290 3.65 4.53 -26.22
CA TRP A 290 3.04 3.35 -26.82
C TRP A 290 3.36 3.25 -28.31
N GLN A 291 3.22 4.35 -29.05
CA GLN A 291 3.54 4.44 -30.47
C GLN A 291 5.02 4.16 -30.77
N ALA A 292 5.92 4.57 -29.87
CA ALA A 292 7.35 4.30 -30.00
C ALA A 292 7.76 2.87 -29.59
N HIS A 293 6.84 2.06 -29.05
CA HIS A 293 7.15 0.72 -28.56
C HIS A 293 6.96 -0.34 -29.63
N GLN A 294 7.95 -1.22 -29.80
CA GLN A 294 7.93 -2.31 -30.79
C GLN A 294 7.53 -3.67 -30.19
N GLY A 295 7.20 -3.73 -28.90
CA GLY A 295 6.76 -4.95 -28.20
C GLY A 295 5.25 -5.04 -28.00
N GLY A 296 4.79 -6.17 -27.45
CA GLY A 296 3.38 -6.42 -27.16
C GLY A 296 2.82 -5.67 -25.94
N PHE A 297 1.49 -5.74 -25.76
CA PHE A 297 0.72 -5.07 -24.69
C PHE A 297 1.34 -5.26 -23.30
N GLY A 298 1.54 -6.52 -22.89
CA GLY A 298 2.03 -6.87 -21.55
C GLY A 298 3.46 -6.39 -21.32
N CYS A 299 4.31 -6.44 -22.35
CA CYS A 299 5.68 -5.94 -22.28
C CYS A 299 5.72 -4.42 -22.04
N TRP A 300 4.88 -3.66 -22.75
CA TRP A 300 4.81 -2.21 -22.58
C TRP A 300 4.25 -1.82 -21.20
N VAL A 301 3.08 -2.36 -20.83
CA VAL A 301 2.43 -2.03 -19.56
C VAL A 301 3.30 -2.44 -18.38
N SER A 302 3.90 -3.62 -18.39
CA SER A 302 4.79 -4.06 -17.30
C SER A 302 6.05 -3.21 -17.20
N SER A 303 6.61 -2.77 -18.33
CA SER A 303 7.75 -1.84 -18.37
C SER A 303 7.43 -0.51 -17.69
N ARG A 304 6.31 0.12 -18.08
CA ARG A 304 5.83 1.40 -17.54
C ARG A 304 5.45 1.28 -16.06
N THR A 305 4.64 0.28 -15.73
CA THR A 305 4.16 0.02 -14.37
C THR A 305 5.30 -0.28 -13.41
N SER A 306 6.32 -1.05 -13.83
CA SER A 306 7.47 -1.35 -12.97
C SER A 306 8.24 -0.09 -12.58
N TRP A 307 8.31 0.90 -13.46
CA TRP A 307 8.95 2.17 -13.17
C TRP A 307 8.14 3.02 -12.18
N LEU A 308 6.82 2.95 -12.23
CA LEU A 308 5.92 3.65 -11.30
C LEU A 308 5.86 2.97 -9.92
N LEU A 309 5.74 1.64 -9.88
CA LEU A 309 5.62 0.89 -8.62
C LEU A 309 6.91 0.85 -7.80
N ARG A 310 8.10 0.94 -8.42
CA ARG A 310 9.38 0.90 -7.68
C ARG A 310 9.54 2.03 -6.64
N PRO A 311 9.44 3.31 -7.01
CA PRO A 311 9.56 4.41 -6.05
C PRO A 311 8.48 4.32 -4.97
N VAL A 312 7.27 3.87 -5.34
CA VAL A 312 6.12 3.77 -4.47
C VAL A 312 6.27 2.64 -3.46
N MET A 313 6.78 1.49 -3.91
CA MET A 313 7.16 0.39 -3.03
C MET A 313 8.19 0.85 -2.02
N ALA A 314 9.24 1.54 -2.47
CA ALA A 314 10.27 2.04 -1.57
C ALA A 314 9.68 3.03 -0.56
N PHE A 315 8.80 3.93 -1.01
CA PHE A 315 8.10 4.89 -0.17
C PHE A 315 7.20 4.23 0.87
N VAL A 316 6.34 3.30 0.45
CA VAL A 316 5.42 2.58 1.34
C VAL A 316 6.19 1.77 2.37
N LEU A 317 7.18 0.96 1.94
CA LEU A 317 7.99 0.16 2.87
C LEU A 317 8.75 1.04 3.86
N LEU A 318 9.27 2.19 3.41
CA LEU A 318 9.90 3.15 4.29
C LEU A 318 8.95 3.63 5.38
N TRP A 319 7.75 4.08 5.01
CA TRP A 319 6.78 4.63 5.97
C TRP A 319 6.18 3.55 6.87
N VAL A 320 5.98 2.33 6.37
CA VAL A 320 5.60 1.18 7.21
C VAL A 320 6.66 0.95 8.30
N VAL A 321 7.95 0.91 7.95
CA VAL A 321 9.04 0.72 8.92
C VAL A 321 9.16 1.91 9.86
N LEU A 322 9.08 3.13 9.34
CA LEU A 322 9.23 4.35 10.15
C LEU A 322 8.06 4.49 11.13
N PHE A 323 6.81 4.34 10.68
CA PHE A 323 5.66 4.42 11.56
C PHE A 323 5.59 3.26 12.53
N ALA A 324 6.04 2.06 12.15
CA ALA A 324 6.26 1.00 13.12
C ALA A 324 7.26 1.46 14.21
N ALA A 325 8.43 1.99 13.83
CA ALA A 325 9.41 2.46 14.81
C ALA A 325 8.88 3.61 15.71
N LEU A 326 8.12 4.55 15.16
CA LEU A 326 7.51 5.66 15.92
C LEU A 326 6.41 5.18 16.86
N ASN A 327 5.59 4.23 16.41
CA ASN A 327 4.55 3.61 17.22
C ASN A 327 5.14 2.86 18.43
N LEU A 328 6.33 2.27 18.27
CA LEU A 328 7.08 1.64 19.37
C LEU A 328 7.50 2.64 20.47
N MET A 329 7.68 3.91 20.11
CA MET A 329 7.98 5.00 21.04
C MET A 329 6.72 5.72 21.53
N ASP A 330 5.55 5.13 21.32
CA ASP A 330 4.22 5.66 21.66
C ASP A 330 3.97 7.10 21.11
N VAL A 331 4.58 7.43 19.97
CA VAL A 331 4.29 8.67 19.23
C VAL A 331 3.03 8.47 18.39
N GLU A 332 2.02 9.32 18.57
CA GLU A 332 0.82 9.29 17.74
C GLU A 332 1.11 9.79 16.32
N VAL A 333 0.94 8.90 15.34
CA VAL A 333 1.28 9.16 13.93
C VAL A 333 0.09 9.10 12.98
N GLU A 334 -1.12 8.88 13.49
CA GLU A 334 -2.31 8.64 12.66
C GLU A 334 -2.65 9.86 11.79
N ALA A 335 -2.63 11.06 12.36
CA ALA A 335 -2.87 12.31 11.64
C ALA A 335 -1.90 12.52 10.46
N TYR A 336 -0.64 12.10 10.61
CA TYR A 336 0.37 12.20 9.53
C TYR A 336 0.23 11.08 8.51
N SER A 337 -0.21 9.90 8.94
CA SER A 337 -0.32 8.73 8.07
C SER A 337 -1.23 9.01 6.87
N ARG A 338 -2.41 9.62 7.10
CA ARG A 338 -3.36 9.96 6.04
C ARG A 338 -2.84 11.06 5.12
N LEU A 339 -2.19 12.09 5.66
CA LEU A 339 -1.59 13.16 4.86
C LEU A 339 -0.54 12.61 3.88
N ILE A 340 0.24 11.63 4.33
CA ILE A 340 1.32 11.02 3.56
C ILE A 340 0.79 10.03 2.51
N THR A 341 -0.27 9.28 2.83
CA THR A 341 -0.87 8.31 1.89
C THR A 341 -1.83 8.94 0.91
N HIS A 342 -2.50 10.05 1.25
CA HIS A 342 -3.56 10.61 0.42
C HIS A 342 -3.09 10.87 -1.03
N PRO A 343 -1.92 11.49 -1.31
CA PRO A 343 -1.45 11.67 -2.68
C PRO A 343 -1.25 10.35 -3.47
N LEU A 344 -1.19 9.18 -2.84
CA LEU A 344 -1.08 7.91 -3.57
C LEU A 344 -2.33 7.56 -4.39
N TRP A 345 -3.49 8.19 -4.13
CA TRP A 345 -4.74 7.87 -4.84
C TRP A 345 -4.64 8.13 -6.34
N PHE A 346 -4.08 9.28 -6.74
CA PHE A 346 -4.01 9.65 -8.16
C PHE A 346 -3.06 8.70 -8.89
N LEU A 347 -2.03 8.21 -8.20
CA LEU A 347 -1.12 7.22 -8.75
C LEU A 347 -1.85 5.89 -8.99
N GLY A 348 -2.63 5.40 -8.03
CA GLY A 348 -3.41 4.18 -8.20
C GLY A 348 -4.31 4.26 -9.44
N VAL A 349 -4.97 5.40 -9.63
CA VAL A 349 -5.81 5.67 -10.81
C VAL A 349 -4.98 5.81 -12.08
N TYR A 350 -3.79 6.41 -11.99
CA TYR A 350 -2.86 6.51 -13.11
C TYR A 350 -2.32 5.15 -13.57
N LEU A 351 -2.15 4.18 -12.66
CA LEU A 351 -1.81 2.79 -13.04
C LEU A 351 -2.91 2.18 -13.93
N LEU A 352 -4.18 2.43 -13.61
CA LEU A 352 -5.31 2.00 -14.44
C LEU A 352 -5.30 2.72 -15.80
N ALA A 353 -5.04 4.03 -15.82
CA ALA A 353 -4.95 4.81 -17.05
C ALA A 353 -3.81 4.33 -17.97
N VAL A 354 -2.65 3.98 -17.39
CA VAL A 354 -1.54 3.33 -18.10
C VAL A 354 -1.98 1.98 -18.66
N ALA A 355 -2.60 1.12 -17.86
CA ALA A 355 -3.06 -0.19 -18.33
C ALA A 355 -4.13 -0.10 -19.44
N ALA A 356 -4.99 0.93 -19.38
CA ALA A 356 -6.00 1.20 -20.39
C ALA A 356 -5.43 1.84 -21.66
N THR A 357 -4.19 2.34 -21.65
CA THR A 357 -3.60 3.11 -22.78
C THR A 357 -3.68 2.37 -24.11
N PRO A 358 -3.33 1.08 -24.24
CA PRO A 358 -3.36 0.40 -25.55
C PRO A 358 -4.78 0.28 -26.12
N ALA A 359 -5.77 -0.01 -25.28
CA ALA A 359 -7.19 -0.04 -25.68
C ALA A 359 -7.69 1.37 -26.02
N ALA A 360 -7.36 2.37 -25.21
CA ALA A 360 -7.69 3.77 -25.48
C ALA A 360 -7.05 4.28 -26.78
N ALA A 361 -5.81 3.88 -27.08
CA ALA A 361 -5.10 4.24 -28.30
C ALA A 361 -5.75 3.58 -29.53
N TRP A 362 -6.20 2.33 -29.40
CA TRP A 362 -6.99 1.66 -30.43
C TRP A 362 -8.32 2.39 -30.67
N LEU A 363 -9.05 2.74 -29.61
CA LEU A 363 -10.29 3.53 -29.68
C LEU A 363 -10.05 4.91 -30.29
N HIS A 364 -8.95 5.57 -29.95
CA HIS A 364 -8.60 6.87 -30.53
C HIS A 364 -8.35 6.82 -32.03
N LYS A 365 -7.73 5.72 -32.51
CA LYS A 365 -7.46 5.52 -33.95
C LYS A 365 -8.74 5.23 -34.75
N HIS A 366 -9.66 4.43 -34.21
CA HIS A 366 -10.85 3.96 -34.95
C HIS A 366 -12.12 4.76 -34.65
N LEU A 367 -12.26 5.24 -33.43
CA LEU A 367 -13.46 5.85 -32.85
C LEU A 367 -13.11 7.21 -32.23
N ARG A 368 -12.34 8.01 -32.98
CA ARG A 368 -11.69 9.23 -32.49
C ARG A 368 -12.66 10.19 -31.78
N ARG A 369 -13.78 10.54 -32.42
CA ARG A 369 -14.76 11.51 -31.87
C ARG A 369 -15.78 10.87 -30.93
N THR A 370 -16.14 9.60 -31.16
CA THR A 370 -17.14 8.89 -30.36
C THR A 370 -16.61 8.54 -28.98
N THR A 371 -15.32 8.21 -28.85
CA THR A 371 -14.71 7.86 -27.56
C THR A 371 -14.84 8.96 -26.49
N PRO A 372 -14.38 10.22 -26.69
CA PRO A 372 -14.55 11.26 -25.68
C PRO A 372 -16.03 11.61 -25.44
N PHE A 373 -16.88 11.54 -26.46
CA PHE A 373 -18.32 11.77 -26.31
C PHE A 373 -18.97 10.74 -25.39
N VAL A 374 -18.70 9.45 -25.61
CA VAL A 374 -19.18 8.36 -24.75
C VAL A 374 -18.64 8.50 -23.33
N LEU A 375 -17.37 8.85 -23.17
CA LEU A 375 -16.79 9.08 -21.83
C LEU A 375 -17.49 10.24 -21.10
N VAL A 376 -17.81 11.34 -21.80
CA VAL A 376 -18.62 12.44 -21.24
C VAL A 376 -20.00 11.92 -20.83
N LEU A 377 -20.73 11.23 -21.72
CA LEU A 377 -22.04 10.66 -21.38
C LEU A 377 -22.00 9.72 -20.17
N LEU A 378 -20.95 8.89 -20.06
CA LEU A 378 -20.74 8.03 -18.90
C LEU A 378 -20.51 8.83 -17.62
N THR A 379 -19.71 9.90 -17.65
CA THR A 379 -19.54 10.76 -16.45
C THR A 379 -20.87 11.38 -16.00
N LEU A 380 -21.69 11.86 -16.94
CA LEU A 380 -23.02 12.39 -16.61
C LEU A 380 -23.95 11.30 -16.06
N ALA A 381 -24.01 10.13 -16.71
CA ALA A 381 -24.87 9.03 -16.26
C ALA A 381 -24.50 8.54 -14.86
N VAL A 382 -23.20 8.41 -14.56
CA VAL A 382 -22.72 8.03 -13.23
C VAL A 382 -23.07 9.10 -12.20
N GLU A 383 -22.91 10.39 -12.52
CA GLU A 383 -23.24 11.46 -11.58
C GLU A 383 -24.75 11.56 -11.31
N ILE A 384 -25.59 11.37 -12.32
CA ILE A 384 -27.06 11.30 -12.17
C ILE A 384 -27.43 10.10 -11.30
N ALA A 385 -26.87 8.91 -11.57
CA ALA A 385 -27.11 7.73 -10.75
C ALA A 385 -26.67 7.96 -9.30
N ARG A 386 -25.46 8.51 -9.10
CA ARG A 386 -24.88 8.82 -7.79
C ARG A 386 -25.79 9.72 -6.96
N THR A 387 -26.30 10.78 -7.56
CA THR A 387 -27.13 11.79 -6.90
C THR A 387 -28.58 11.35 -6.70
N SER A 388 -29.15 10.60 -7.65
CA SER A 388 -30.53 10.10 -7.56
C SER A 388 -30.72 8.89 -6.64
N THR A 389 -29.67 8.08 -6.42
CA THR A 389 -29.75 6.83 -5.64
C THR A 389 -28.91 6.84 -4.35
N ASP A 390 -28.31 7.98 -3.99
CA ASP A 390 -27.30 8.10 -2.91
C ASP A 390 -26.18 7.04 -3.02
N TRP A 391 -25.78 6.69 -4.26
CA TRP A 391 -24.78 5.67 -4.51
C TRP A 391 -23.37 6.18 -4.21
N LYS A 392 -22.96 6.09 -2.94
CA LYS A 392 -21.68 6.64 -2.42
C LYS A 392 -20.45 6.18 -3.22
N THR A 393 -20.38 4.94 -3.67
CA THR A 393 -19.21 4.40 -4.40
C THR A 393 -19.16 4.82 -5.88
N GLY A 394 -20.23 5.42 -6.42
CA GLY A 394 -20.23 5.96 -7.79
C GLY A 394 -19.18 7.04 -8.04
N GLY A 395 -18.72 7.74 -6.99
CA GLY A 395 -17.63 8.71 -7.07
C GLY A 395 -16.32 8.12 -7.61
N TYR A 396 -15.99 6.88 -7.23
CA TYR A 396 -14.77 6.20 -7.71
C TYR A 396 -14.85 5.88 -9.20
N VAL A 397 -16.03 5.50 -9.69
CA VAL A 397 -16.27 5.25 -11.11
C VAL A 397 -16.09 6.54 -11.89
N ASN A 398 -16.70 7.63 -11.44
CA ASN A 398 -16.61 8.92 -12.11
C ASN A 398 -15.16 9.43 -12.16
N LEU A 399 -14.39 9.18 -11.10
CA LEU A 399 -12.96 9.50 -11.03
C LEU A 399 -12.17 8.75 -12.11
N ILE A 400 -12.38 7.45 -12.30
CA ILE A 400 -11.70 6.64 -13.32
C ILE A 400 -12.12 7.10 -14.73
N VAL A 401 -13.42 7.29 -14.97
CA VAL A 401 -13.93 7.72 -16.29
C VAL A 401 -13.41 9.11 -16.63
N GLY A 402 -13.41 10.05 -15.68
CA GLY A 402 -12.85 11.40 -15.86
C GLY A 402 -11.35 11.38 -16.15
N ALA A 403 -10.58 10.50 -15.49
CA ALA A 403 -9.17 10.28 -15.78
C ALA A 403 -8.95 9.78 -17.22
N LEU A 404 -9.76 8.81 -17.68
CA LEU A 404 -9.71 8.29 -19.05
C LEU A 404 -10.12 9.35 -20.09
N LEU A 405 -11.11 10.19 -19.76
CA LEU A 405 -11.52 11.32 -20.61
C LEU A 405 -10.37 12.31 -20.79
N MET A 406 -9.73 12.75 -19.69
CA MET A 406 -8.60 13.66 -19.75
C MET A 406 -7.40 13.03 -20.48
N GLN A 407 -7.16 11.74 -20.29
CA GLN A 407 -6.18 10.98 -21.07
C GLN A 407 -6.48 11.05 -22.58
N GLN A 408 -7.74 10.85 -23.00
CA GLN A 408 -8.13 10.98 -24.41
C GLN A 408 -7.91 12.40 -24.95
N ILE A 409 -8.23 13.44 -24.17
CA ILE A 409 -7.91 14.83 -24.56
C ILE A 409 -6.39 14.98 -24.78
N GLY A 410 -5.56 14.36 -23.92
CA GLY A 410 -4.11 14.28 -24.10
C GLY A 410 -3.68 13.61 -25.41
N PHE A 411 -4.43 12.64 -25.91
CA PHE A 411 -4.16 11.99 -27.21
C PHE A 411 -4.44 12.93 -28.38
N PHE A 412 -5.50 13.75 -28.30
CA PHE A 412 -5.74 14.81 -29.28
C PHE A 412 -4.65 15.90 -29.28
N TYR A 413 -3.99 16.14 -28.14
CA TYR A 413 -2.79 16.98 -28.09
C TYR A 413 -1.59 16.29 -28.75
N ALA A 414 -1.40 14.99 -28.49
CA ALA A 414 -0.31 14.21 -29.08
C ALA A 414 -0.36 14.13 -30.62
N ASP A 415 -1.54 14.05 -31.21
CA ASP A 415 -1.74 14.00 -32.67
C ASP A 415 -1.87 15.39 -33.31
N GLY A 416 -1.68 16.46 -32.54
CA GLY A 416 -1.69 17.85 -33.02
C GLY A 416 -3.08 18.46 -33.28
N THR A 417 -4.16 17.71 -33.03
CA THR A 417 -5.54 18.21 -33.22
C THR A 417 -5.83 19.40 -32.31
N LEU A 418 -5.45 19.33 -31.04
CA LEU A 418 -5.64 20.44 -30.10
C LEU A 418 -4.73 21.64 -30.39
N THR A 419 -3.53 21.40 -30.91
CA THR A 419 -2.60 22.49 -31.27
C THR A 419 -3.01 23.23 -32.53
N GLY A 420 -3.85 22.63 -33.37
CA GLY A 420 -4.43 23.27 -34.55
C GLY A 420 -5.64 24.17 -34.24
N LEU A 421 -6.17 24.17 -33.01
CA LEU A 421 -7.29 25.03 -32.63
C LEU A 421 -6.83 26.50 -32.54
N SER A 422 -7.71 27.42 -32.97
CA SER A 422 -7.40 28.85 -32.88
C SER A 422 -7.33 29.30 -31.42
N ARG A 423 -6.41 30.23 -31.12
CA ARG A 423 -6.28 30.81 -29.78
C ARG A 423 -7.58 31.49 -29.32
N ARG A 424 -8.36 32.03 -30.25
CA ARG A 424 -9.68 32.64 -29.97
C ARG A 424 -10.68 31.59 -29.48
N LEU A 425 -10.74 30.42 -30.12
CA LEU A 425 -11.61 29.33 -29.70
C LEU A 425 -11.21 28.79 -28.33
N LEU A 426 -9.90 28.60 -28.07
CA LEU A 426 -9.40 28.20 -26.75
C LEU A 426 -9.74 29.24 -25.67
N ALA A 427 -9.61 30.54 -25.98
CA ALA A 427 -9.98 31.61 -25.08
C ALA A 427 -11.50 31.65 -24.82
N ALA A 428 -12.33 31.44 -25.84
CA ALA A 428 -13.78 31.37 -25.71
C ALA A 428 -14.20 30.16 -24.84
N LEU A 429 -13.61 28.98 -25.08
CA LEU A 429 -13.86 27.78 -24.26
C LEU A 429 -13.43 27.99 -22.80
N GLY A 430 -12.27 28.61 -22.57
CA GLY A 430 -11.81 29.00 -21.25
C GLY A 430 -12.76 30.01 -20.57
N ALA A 431 -13.22 31.01 -21.32
CA ALA A 431 -14.15 32.02 -20.82
C ALA A 431 -15.53 31.45 -20.47
N VAL A 432 -16.02 30.46 -21.21
CA VAL A 432 -17.30 29.78 -20.93
C VAL A 432 -17.20 28.84 -19.73
N THR A 433 -16.05 28.21 -19.52
CA THR A 433 -15.85 27.28 -18.39
C THR A 433 -15.73 28.00 -17.04
N LEU A 434 -15.29 29.26 -17.01
CA LEU A 434 -15.18 30.07 -15.78
C LEU A 434 -16.53 30.32 -15.08
N PRO A 435 -17.60 30.81 -15.76
CA PRO A 435 -18.94 30.91 -15.17
C PRO A 435 -19.51 29.54 -14.77
N ALA A 436 -19.28 28.51 -15.57
CA ALA A 436 -19.78 27.16 -15.28
C ALA A 436 -19.24 26.63 -13.93
N LEU A 437 -18.01 26.98 -13.54
CA LEU A 437 -17.46 26.62 -12.23
C LEU A 437 -18.24 27.21 -11.05
N VAL A 438 -18.86 28.38 -11.23
CA VAL A 438 -19.71 29.01 -10.20
C VAL A 438 -21.05 28.28 -10.08
N PHE A 439 -21.62 27.81 -11.19
CA PHE A 439 -22.90 27.08 -11.20
C PHE A 439 -22.76 25.63 -10.73
N PHE A 440 -21.60 25.00 -10.92
CA PHE A 440 -21.31 23.62 -10.51
C PHE A 440 -20.46 23.59 -9.23
N SER A 441 -20.84 24.35 -8.20
CA SER A 441 -20.04 24.55 -6.97
C SER A 441 -19.74 23.28 -6.18
N ASP A 442 -20.47 22.19 -6.39
CA ASP A 442 -20.23 20.92 -5.71
C ASP A 442 -19.04 20.15 -6.33
N TYR A 443 -18.10 19.79 -5.46
CA TYR A 443 -16.74 19.31 -5.75
C TYR A 443 -16.59 18.09 -6.70
N PRO A 444 -17.58 17.21 -6.94
CA PRO A 444 -17.48 16.23 -8.03
C PRO A 444 -17.83 16.80 -9.42
N ARG A 445 -18.77 17.76 -9.48
CA ARG A 445 -19.34 18.28 -10.73
C ARG A 445 -18.42 19.33 -11.38
N SER A 446 -17.70 20.10 -10.58
CA SER A 446 -16.74 21.11 -11.05
C SER A 446 -15.43 20.52 -11.60
N MET A 447 -15.05 19.29 -11.27
CA MET A 447 -13.70 18.77 -11.62
C MET A 447 -13.46 18.65 -13.13
N MET A 448 -14.46 18.24 -13.91
CA MET A 448 -14.33 18.17 -15.37
C MET A 448 -14.32 19.55 -16.02
N VAL A 449 -15.17 20.46 -15.55
CA VAL A 449 -15.22 21.85 -16.01
C VAL A 449 -13.89 22.56 -15.72
N LEU A 450 -13.35 22.35 -14.52
CA LEU A 450 -12.03 22.83 -14.10
C LEU A 450 -10.94 22.27 -15.01
N GLY A 451 -10.99 20.97 -15.32
CA GLY A 451 -10.01 20.34 -16.20
C GLY A 451 -9.98 20.95 -17.60
N VAL A 452 -11.15 21.23 -18.19
CA VAL A 452 -11.23 21.90 -19.49
C VAL A 452 -10.67 23.32 -19.41
N ALA A 453 -11.01 24.08 -18.36
CA ALA A 453 -10.47 25.42 -18.14
C ALA A 453 -8.93 25.39 -18.02
N GLN A 454 -8.39 24.47 -17.21
CA GLN A 454 -6.95 24.27 -17.02
C GLN A 454 -6.23 23.89 -18.32
N VAL A 455 -6.81 22.99 -19.13
CA VAL A 455 -6.24 22.61 -20.44
C VAL A 455 -6.24 23.79 -21.41
N CYS A 456 -7.33 24.57 -21.47
CA CYS A 456 -7.39 25.77 -22.31
C CYS A 456 -6.32 26.80 -21.90
N LEU A 457 -6.20 27.06 -20.60
CA LEU A 457 -5.18 27.97 -20.05
C LEU A 457 -3.75 27.47 -20.37
N ALA A 458 -3.51 26.17 -20.19
CA ALA A 458 -2.25 25.53 -20.54
C ALA A 458 -1.90 25.77 -22.01
N LEU A 459 -2.80 25.42 -22.94
CA LEU A 459 -2.56 25.60 -24.38
C LEU A 459 -2.33 27.07 -24.78
N LEU A 460 -3.01 28.02 -24.15
CA LEU A 460 -2.78 29.45 -24.37
C LEU A 460 -1.39 29.91 -23.89
N ALA A 461 -0.94 29.38 -22.76
CA ALA A 461 0.37 29.65 -22.16
C ALA A 461 1.53 28.89 -22.81
N ARG A 462 1.26 27.83 -23.59
CA ARG A 462 2.25 26.92 -24.18
C ARG A 462 3.47 27.63 -24.77
N GLY A 463 3.27 28.58 -25.68
CA GLY A 463 4.39 29.28 -26.33
C GLY A 463 5.34 29.99 -25.36
N ARG A 464 4.79 30.69 -24.35
CA ARG A 464 5.58 31.41 -23.34
C ARG A 464 6.32 30.45 -22.41
N VAL A 465 5.65 29.38 -21.99
CA VAL A 465 6.23 28.39 -21.09
C VAL A 465 7.30 27.58 -21.81
N THR A 466 7.09 27.19 -23.06
CA THR A 466 8.12 26.49 -23.86
C THR A 466 9.38 27.34 -23.99
N SER A 467 9.26 28.63 -24.36
CA SER A 467 10.44 29.51 -24.43
C SER A 467 11.14 29.69 -23.07
N TRP A 468 10.39 29.69 -21.97
CA TRP A 468 10.96 29.77 -20.63
C TRP A 468 11.69 28.47 -20.23
N LEU A 469 11.14 27.32 -20.61
CA LEU A 469 11.74 26.01 -20.41
C LEU A 469 13.00 25.81 -21.27
N ASP A 470 13.14 26.49 -22.40
CA ASP A 470 14.37 26.41 -23.19
C ASP A 470 15.60 27.04 -22.51
N GLY A 471 15.37 27.85 -21.46
CA GLY A 471 16.42 28.40 -20.61
C GLY A 471 16.87 27.48 -19.47
N ARG A 472 17.44 28.10 -18.42
CA ARG A 472 18.02 27.39 -17.26
C ARG A 472 17.02 26.56 -16.44
N TRP A 473 15.73 26.86 -16.55
CA TRP A 473 14.68 26.26 -15.71
C TRP A 473 14.38 24.81 -16.07
N TRP A 474 14.70 24.36 -17.29
CA TRP A 474 14.61 22.95 -17.63
C TRP A 474 15.47 22.07 -16.73
N HIS A 475 16.61 22.54 -16.23
CA HIS A 475 17.44 21.76 -15.30
C HIS A 475 16.69 21.43 -14.00
N VAL A 476 15.86 22.35 -13.51
CA VAL A 476 15.04 22.14 -12.31
C VAL A 476 13.93 21.12 -12.59
N VAL A 477 13.23 21.28 -13.72
CA VAL A 477 12.16 20.37 -14.15
C VAL A 477 12.70 18.96 -14.41
N ASP A 478 13.84 18.86 -15.08
CA ASP A 478 14.50 17.58 -15.38
C ASP A 478 15.08 16.93 -14.12
N PHE A 479 15.59 17.70 -13.15
CA PHE A 479 15.95 17.19 -11.84
C PHE A 479 14.74 16.57 -11.12
N ALA A 480 13.64 17.32 -11.02
CA ALA A 480 12.41 16.84 -10.39
C ALA A 480 11.83 15.60 -11.11
N ARG A 481 11.95 15.54 -12.43
CA ARG A 481 11.57 14.38 -13.24
C ARG A 481 12.40 13.14 -12.93
N ARG A 482 13.71 13.29 -12.75
CA ARG A 482 14.65 12.17 -12.53
C ARG A 482 14.63 11.68 -11.07
N ALA A 483 14.21 12.53 -10.14
CA ALA A 483 14.22 12.23 -8.71
C ALA A 483 12.89 12.59 -8.00
N PRO A 484 11.73 12.08 -8.47
CA PRO A 484 10.42 12.49 -7.96
C PRO A 484 10.22 12.18 -6.47
N MET A 485 10.70 11.04 -5.98
CA MET A 485 10.55 10.71 -4.55
C MET A 485 11.51 11.51 -3.68
N THR A 486 12.72 11.80 -4.18
CA THR A 486 13.65 12.69 -3.48
C THR A 486 13.02 14.08 -3.27
N VAL A 487 12.40 14.64 -4.32
CA VAL A 487 11.69 15.93 -4.22
C VAL A 487 10.52 15.84 -3.26
N TYR A 488 9.73 14.77 -3.30
CA TYR A 488 8.59 14.60 -2.40
C TYR A 488 9.01 14.44 -0.93
N LEU A 489 10.08 13.70 -0.64
CA LEU A 489 10.62 13.58 0.72
C LEU A 489 11.19 14.91 1.24
N ALA A 490 11.88 15.67 0.38
CA ALA A 490 12.34 17.01 0.73
C ALA A 490 11.17 17.96 1.01
N TYR A 491 10.10 17.85 0.23
CA TYR A 491 8.85 18.55 0.46
C TYR A 491 8.23 18.20 1.83
N LEU A 492 8.08 16.91 2.15
CA LEU A 492 7.53 16.46 3.44
C LEU A 492 8.41 16.94 4.61
N ALA A 493 9.73 16.93 4.46
CA ALA A 493 10.64 17.49 5.45
C ALA A 493 10.42 18.99 5.66
N GLY A 494 10.25 19.75 4.58
CA GLY A 494 9.94 21.18 4.64
C GLY A 494 8.61 21.49 5.30
N VAL A 495 7.55 20.75 4.95
CA VAL A 495 6.22 20.88 5.57
C VAL A 495 6.27 20.50 7.05
N GLY A 496 6.91 19.38 7.39
CA GLY A 496 7.06 18.95 8.78
C GLY A 496 7.82 19.99 9.62
N ALA A 497 8.88 20.59 9.07
CA ALA A 497 9.62 21.66 9.73
C ALA A 497 8.74 22.90 9.96
N LEU A 498 8.02 23.35 8.93
CA LEU A 498 7.14 24.51 9.02
C LEU A 498 6.03 24.28 10.06
N VAL A 499 5.38 23.13 9.99
CA VAL A 499 4.30 22.73 10.90
C VAL A 499 4.79 22.65 12.35
N GLY A 500 5.99 22.10 12.56
CA GLY A 500 6.64 22.05 13.87
C GLY A 500 7.04 23.44 14.39
N LEU A 501 7.60 24.30 13.54
CA LEU A 501 7.96 25.69 13.89
C LEU A 501 6.74 26.54 14.26
N LEU A 502 5.59 26.27 13.62
CA LEU A 502 4.32 26.95 13.92
C LEU A 502 3.63 26.41 15.18
N GLY A 503 4.18 25.39 15.84
CA GLY A 503 3.62 24.79 17.05
C GLY A 503 2.28 24.08 16.82
N LEU A 504 1.98 23.65 15.60
CA LEU A 504 0.68 23.06 15.24
C LEU A 504 0.56 21.58 15.60
N THR A 505 1.61 21.00 16.19
CA THR A 505 1.65 19.57 16.51
C THR A 505 2.49 19.33 17.75
N GLN A 506 2.14 18.27 18.48
CA GLN A 506 2.98 17.75 19.56
C GLN A 506 4.13 16.87 19.07
N ALA A 507 4.18 16.54 17.77
CA ALA A 507 5.25 15.73 17.23
C ALA A 507 6.58 16.49 17.26
N PRO A 508 7.67 15.82 17.67
CA PRO A 508 8.94 16.48 17.80
C PRO A 508 9.53 16.93 16.45
N VAL A 509 10.00 18.18 16.39
CA VAL A 509 10.66 18.76 15.20
C VAL A 509 11.88 17.96 14.74
N TRP A 510 12.52 17.22 15.66
CA TRP A 510 13.68 16.39 15.33
C TRP A 510 13.36 15.24 14.35
N LEU A 511 12.09 14.85 14.21
CA LEU A 511 11.67 13.86 13.20
C LEU A 511 12.04 14.29 11.78
N VAL A 512 12.11 15.60 11.52
CA VAL A 512 12.55 16.15 10.23
C VAL A 512 14.01 15.78 9.92
N PHE A 513 14.89 15.73 10.93
CA PHE A 513 16.28 15.31 10.74
C PHE A 513 16.37 13.84 10.31
N GLY A 514 15.42 13.01 10.73
CA GLY A 514 15.30 11.61 10.28
C GLY A 514 15.02 11.47 8.78
N LEU A 515 14.43 12.48 8.14
CA LEU A 515 14.14 12.46 6.69
C LEU A 515 15.38 12.75 5.83
N VAL A 516 16.38 13.47 6.36
CA VAL A 516 17.61 13.83 5.62
C VAL A 516 18.39 12.61 5.10
N PRO A 517 18.74 11.59 5.92
CA PRO A 517 19.41 10.40 5.40
C PRO A 517 18.55 9.63 4.39
N LEU A 518 17.22 9.70 4.51
CA LEU A 518 16.28 9.06 3.60
C LEU A 518 16.26 9.75 2.23
N ILE A 519 16.28 11.09 2.20
CA ILE A 519 16.42 11.90 0.98
C ILE A 519 17.70 11.50 0.25
N LEU A 520 18.83 11.39 0.95
CA LEU A 520 20.11 10.98 0.36
C LEU A 520 20.08 9.54 -0.19
N LEU A 521 19.44 8.62 0.54
CA LEU A 521 19.28 7.22 0.14
C LEU A 521 18.44 7.11 -1.14
N PHE A 522 17.30 7.79 -1.20
CA PHE A 522 16.41 7.81 -2.36
C PHE A 522 17.06 8.48 -3.56
N HIS A 523 17.77 9.59 -3.36
CA HIS A 523 18.50 10.25 -4.44
C HIS A 523 19.53 9.29 -5.07
N ARG A 524 20.27 8.54 -4.25
CA ARG A 524 21.22 7.53 -4.73
C ARG A 524 20.53 6.37 -5.45
N PHE A 525 19.34 5.98 -5.00
CA PHE A 525 18.52 4.94 -5.63
C PHE A 525 18.01 5.38 -7.00
N GLU A 526 17.44 6.58 -7.10
CA GLU A 526 16.87 7.16 -8.32
C GLU A 526 17.95 7.40 -9.41
N ARG A 527 19.17 7.80 -9.01
CA ARG A 527 20.31 7.95 -9.96
C ARG A 527 20.76 6.67 -10.66
N ARG A 528 20.45 5.48 -10.12
CA ARG A 528 20.94 4.19 -10.67
C ARG A 528 19.97 3.52 -11.65
N LEU A 529 18.81 4.12 -11.89
CA LEU A 529 17.76 3.57 -12.74
C LEU A 529 18.04 3.79 -14.24
N VAL A 530 19.04 3.11 -14.81
CA VAL A 530 19.31 3.16 -16.26
C VAL A 530 19.71 1.78 -16.78
N ARG A 531 18.71 0.97 -17.15
CA ARG A 531 18.78 -0.08 -18.19
C ARG A 531 17.43 -0.78 -18.33
N LEU A 532 16.80 -0.61 -19.50
CA LEU A 532 15.64 -1.39 -19.93
C LEU A 532 16.15 -2.54 -20.79
N GLN A 533 15.89 -3.78 -20.38
CA GLN A 533 15.99 -4.92 -21.27
C GLN A 533 14.66 -5.00 -22.05
N LEU A 534 14.74 -5.06 -23.37
CA LEU A 534 13.61 -5.47 -24.20
C LEU A 534 13.46 -6.99 -24.10
N LEU A 535 12.24 -7.46 -23.85
CA LEU A 535 11.89 -8.85 -24.09
C LEU A 535 11.41 -8.97 -25.53
N PRO A 536 11.99 -9.88 -26.34
CA PRO A 536 11.63 -10.01 -27.75
C PRO A 536 10.29 -10.71 -28.00
N HIS A 537 9.68 -11.37 -27.00
CA HIS A 537 8.44 -12.15 -27.18
C HIS A 537 7.45 -11.94 -26.03
N GLU A 538 6.16 -11.84 -26.35
CA GLU A 538 5.04 -11.73 -25.39
C GLU A 538 4.27 -13.05 -25.30
N SER A 539 4.16 -13.64 -24.11
CA SER A 539 3.35 -14.84 -23.85
C SER A 539 1.97 -14.50 -23.26
N HIS A 540 0.97 -15.39 -23.36
CA HIS A 540 -0.30 -15.23 -22.64
C HIS A 540 -0.09 -15.09 -21.12
N ARG A 541 0.93 -15.77 -20.58
CA ARG A 541 1.36 -15.64 -19.18
C ARG A 541 1.91 -14.26 -18.87
N THR A 542 2.60 -13.63 -19.82
CA THR A 542 3.06 -12.24 -19.70
C THR A 542 1.87 -11.29 -19.58
N ARG A 543 0.83 -11.46 -20.40
CA ARG A 543 -0.41 -10.67 -20.34
C ARG A 543 -1.13 -10.86 -19.01
N LEU A 544 -1.32 -12.12 -18.59
CA LEU A 544 -1.99 -12.44 -17.33
C LEU A 544 -1.23 -11.89 -16.12
N ALA A 545 0.08 -12.11 -16.05
CA ALA A 545 0.92 -11.58 -14.97
C ALA A 545 0.92 -10.05 -14.96
N THR A 546 0.89 -9.41 -16.12
CA THR A 546 0.81 -7.95 -16.21
C THR A 546 -0.55 -7.43 -15.74
N ALA A 547 -1.66 -8.05 -16.17
CA ALA A 547 -3.01 -7.65 -15.77
C ALA A 547 -3.23 -7.83 -14.26
N MET A 548 -2.89 -9.01 -13.72
CA MET A 548 -2.95 -9.27 -12.27
C MET A 548 -1.98 -8.35 -11.51
N GLY A 549 -0.78 -8.12 -12.05
CA GLY A 549 0.23 -7.26 -11.45
C GLY A 549 -0.21 -5.81 -11.32
N VAL A 550 -0.84 -5.24 -12.36
CA VAL A 550 -1.45 -3.90 -12.29
C VAL A 550 -2.61 -3.89 -11.29
N SER A 551 -3.47 -4.92 -11.33
CA SER A 551 -4.67 -4.98 -10.47
C SER A 551 -4.28 -5.01 -8.99
N PHE A 552 -3.44 -5.95 -8.58
CA PHE A 552 -2.95 -6.04 -7.20
C PHE A 552 -2.06 -4.86 -6.81
N GLY A 553 -1.24 -4.34 -7.72
CA GLY A 553 -0.47 -3.12 -7.46
C GLY A 553 -1.37 -1.91 -7.20
N THR A 554 -2.47 -1.77 -7.94
CA THR A 554 -3.46 -0.71 -7.74
C THR A 554 -4.23 -0.90 -6.45
N LEU A 555 -4.69 -2.13 -6.16
CA LEU A 555 -5.37 -2.48 -4.91
C LEU A 555 -4.50 -2.14 -3.70
N GLY A 556 -3.22 -2.53 -3.71
CA GLY A 556 -2.30 -2.22 -2.61
C GLY A 556 -2.08 -0.71 -2.43
N VAL A 557 -1.87 0.04 -3.53
CA VAL A 557 -1.70 1.50 -3.47
C VAL A 557 -2.96 2.20 -2.94
N LEU A 558 -4.14 1.88 -3.50
CA LEU A 558 -5.41 2.48 -3.08
C LEU A 558 -5.85 2.01 -1.69
N GLY A 559 -5.46 0.79 -1.31
CA GLY A 559 -5.70 0.27 0.03
C GLY A 559 -5.03 1.15 1.08
N PHE A 560 -3.74 1.48 0.92
CA PHE A 560 -3.04 2.42 1.82
C PHE A 560 -3.65 3.83 1.85
N VAL A 561 -4.29 4.27 0.77
CA VAL A 561 -5.00 5.57 0.75
C VAL A 561 -6.17 5.54 1.74
N VAL A 562 -6.94 4.44 1.77
CA VAL A 562 -8.15 4.34 2.60
C VAL A 562 -7.83 3.89 4.03
N SER A 563 -6.93 2.93 4.20
CA SER A 563 -6.56 2.38 5.51
C SER A 563 -5.49 3.20 6.24
N GLY A 564 -4.74 4.04 5.53
CA GLY A 564 -3.47 4.56 6.05
C GLY A 564 -2.46 3.42 6.24
N PHE A 565 -1.40 3.68 7.03
CA PHE A 565 -0.35 2.67 7.29
C PHE A 565 -0.62 1.78 8.50
N LEU A 566 -1.52 2.18 9.39
CA LEU A 566 -1.77 1.51 10.68
C LEU A 566 -3.25 1.23 10.96
N GLY A 567 -4.16 1.84 10.21
CA GLY A 567 -5.60 1.69 10.41
C GLY A 567 -6.21 0.70 9.43
N ASP A 568 -7.48 0.38 9.65
CA ASP A 568 -8.32 -0.36 8.73
C ASP A 568 -9.10 0.59 7.81
N GLY A 569 -9.55 0.08 6.67
CA GLY A 569 -10.33 0.85 5.72
C GLY A 569 -11.23 -0.01 4.85
N VAL A 570 -12.17 0.61 4.14
CA VAL A 570 -13.02 -0.09 3.16
C VAL A 570 -12.81 0.52 1.77
N LEU A 571 -12.11 -0.21 0.91
CA LEU A 571 -11.93 0.17 -0.48
C LEU A 571 -13.13 -0.33 -1.30
N VAL A 572 -14.08 0.57 -1.59
CA VAL A 572 -15.34 0.28 -2.29
C VAL A 572 -16.22 -0.69 -1.51
N LEU A 573 -15.97 -2.00 -1.62
CA LEU A 573 -16.65 -3.09 -0.91
C LEU A 573 -15.66 -4.06 -0.25
N LEU A 574 -14.36 -3.81 -0.40
CA LEU A 574 -13.31 -4.65 0.17
C LEU A 574 -12.83 -4.04 1.49
N PRO A 575 -13.09 -4.67 2.64
CA PRO A 575 -12.34 -4.34 3.85
C PRO A 575 -10.87 -4.64 3.60
N VAL A 576 -10.02 -3.67 3.89
CA VAL A 576 -8.58 -3.72 3.68
C VAL A 576 -7.86 -3.27 4.94
N ASP A 577 -6.82 -4.01 5.30
CA ASP A 577 -5.92 -3.71 6.40
C ASP A 577 -4.48 -3.48 5.86
N PRO A 578 -3.57 -2.91 6.65
CA PRO A 578 -2.21 -2.62 6.20
C PRO A 578 -1.43 -3.85 5.73
N LEU A 579 -1.63 -5.02 6.35
CA LEU A 579 -0.96 -6.26 5.97
C LEU A 579 -1.44 -6.73 4.58
N GLN A 580 -2.75 -6.72 4.34
CA GLN A 580 -3.33 -7.01 3.03
C GLN A 580 -2.78 -6.07 1.97
N ASN A 581 -2.70 -4.77 2.27
CA ASN A 581 -2.19 -3.76 1.35
C ASN A 581 -0.70 -3.97 1.02
N VAL A 582 0.13 -4.34 2.00
CA VAL A 582 1.52 -4.76 1.77
C VAL A 582 1.57 -5.98 0.84
N ILE A 583 0.74 -6.99 1.09
CA ILE A 583 0.70 -8.22 0.29
C ILE A 583 0.28 -7.91 -1.16
N HIS A 584 -0.81 -7.16 -1.37
CA HIS A 584 -1.28 -6.76 -2.70
C HIS A 584 -0.23 -5.93 -3.45
N LEU A 585 0.39 -4.96 -2.78
CA LEU A 585 1.42 -4.13 -3.38
C LEU A 585 2.66 -4.95 -3.78
N LEU A 586 3.14 -5.84 -2.90
CA LEU A 586 4.28 -6.72 -3.16
C LEU A 586 3.98 -7.74 -4.25
N LEU A 587 2.79 -8.34 -4.23
CA LEU A 587 2.34 -9.27 -5.25
C LEU A 587 2.23 -8.60 -6.62
N GLY A 588 1.64 -7.40 -6.67
CA GLY A 588 1.57 -6.59 -7.88
C GLY A 588 2.95 -6.29 -8.45
N TRP A 589 3.86 -5.82 -7.59
CA TRP A 589 5.25 -5.54 -7.98
C TRP A 589 6.03 -6.79 -8.42
N TYR A 590 5.80 -7.92 -7.75
CA TYR A 590 6.40 -9.20 -8.07
C TYR A 590 5.95 -9.71 -9.44
N LEU A 591 4.63 -9.72 -9.71
CA LEU A 591 4.07 -10.16 -10.98
C LEU A 591 4.56 -9.29 -12.15
N ILE A 592 4.54 -7.96 -11.99
CA ILE A 592 5.11 -7.03 -12.97
C ILE A 592 6.60 -7.29 -13.20
N HIS A 593 7.35 -7.63 -12.14
CA HIS A 593 8.74 -8.01 -12.31
C HIS A 593 8.91 -9.29 -13.13
N THR A 594 8.13 -10.32 -12.84
CA THR A 594 8.20 -11.62 -13.53
C THR A 594 7.78 -11.53 -15.00
N ALA A 595 6.80 -10.69 -15.32
CA ALA A 595 6.41 -10.37 -16.69
C ALA A 595 7.57 -9.69 -17.44
N ARG A 596 8.27 -8.76 -16.79
CA ARG A 596 9.42 -8.05 -17.38
C ARG A 596 10.68 -8.90 -17.55
N THR A 597 10.87 -9.94 -16.75
CA THR A 597 12.02 -10.85 -16.87
C THR A 597 11.70 -12.11 -17.67
N GLY A 598 10.44 -12.31 -18.07
CA GLY A 598 9.96 -13.54 -18.70
C GLY A 598 9.92 -14.73 -17.74
N SER A 599 10.15 -14.54 -16.43
CA SER A 599 10.10 -15.65 -15.47
C SER A 599 8.68 -16.11 -15.18
N CYS A 600 7.66 -15.35 -15.59
CA CYS A 600 6.25 -15.76 -15.55
C CYS A 600 5.97 -17.03 -16.37
N ASP A 601 6.88 -17.47 -17.23
CA ASP A 601 6.75 -18.75 -17.94
C ASP A 601 7.13 -19.97 -17.07
N THR A 602 7.68 -19.75 -15.88
CA THR A 602 7.93 -20.81 -14.89
C THR A 602 6.77 -20.99 -13.92
N ARG A 603 6.73 -22.09 -13.15
CA ARG A 603 5.64 -22.36 -12.19
C ARG A 603 5.71 -21.51 -10.92
N LEU A 604 6.92 -21.16 -10.49
CA LEU A 604 7.17 -20.50 -9.19
C LEU A 604 6.37 -19.20 -9.01
N PRO A 605 6.30 -18.26 -9.99
CA PRO A 605 5.51 -17.04 -9.83
C PRO A 605 4.04 -17.29 -9.55
N TRP A 606 3.47 -18.32 -10.16
CA TRP A 606 2.07 -18.66 -10.03
C TRP A 606 1.77 -19.34 -8.69
N LEU A 607 2.66 -20.23 -8.22
CA LEU A 607 2.54 -20.83 -6.89
C LEU A 607 2.63 -19.77 -5.78
N LEU A 608 3.57 -18.82 -5.90
CA LEU A 608 3.68 -17.70 -4.95
C LEU A 608 2.48 -16.76 -5.03
N THR A 609 1.89 -16.57 -6.21
CA THR A 609 0.66 -15.78 -6.38
C THR A 609 -0.52 -16.43 -5.67
N ALA A 610 -0.70 -17.75 -5.84
CA ALA A 610 -1.74 -18.49 -5.15
C ALA A 610 -1.55 -18.43 -3.63
N LEU A 611 -0.32 -18.65 -3.14
CA LEU A 611 0.03 -18.56 -1.73
C LEU A 611 -0.28 -17.17 -1.15
N ALA A 612 0.06 -16.10 -1.90
CA ALA A 612 -0.18 -14.73 -1.48
C ALA A 612 -1.66 -14.34 -1.37
N CYS A 613 -2.56 -15.11 -2.00
CA CYS A 613 -3.99 -14.85 -1.96
C CYS A 613 -4.72 -15.54 -0.79
N VAL A 614 -4.05 -16.44 -0.06
CA VAL A 614 -4.64 -17.18 1.07
C VAL A 614 -4.82 -16.34 2.34
N PRO A 615 -3.84 -15.53 2.82
CA PRO A 615 -3.98 -14.83 4.10
C PRO A 615 -5.24 -13.96 4.23
N PRO A 616 -5.64 -13.16 3.21
CA PRO A 616 -6.88 -12.37 3.27
C PRO A 616 -8.15 -13.22 3.44
N MET A 617 -8.12 -14.49 3.05
CA MET A 617 -9.23 -15.43 3.22
C MET A 617 -9.26 -16.12 4.59
N LEU A 618 -8.17 -16.02 5.37
CA LEU A 618 -8.05 -16.60 6.72
C LEU A 618 -8.45 -15.64 7.84
N ALA A 619 -8.93 -14.44 7.49
CA ALA A 619 -9.51 -13.52 8.47
C ALA A 619 -10.70 -14.18 9.18
N LEU A 620 -11.00 -13.79 10.42
CA LEU A 620 -12.07 -14.38 11.24
C LEU A 620 -13.46 -14.34 10.56
N ALA A 621 -13.73 -13.28 9.79
CA ALA A 621 -14.95 -13.12 9.00
C ALA A 621 -14.62 -12.43 7.67
N PRO A 622 -14.11 -13.15 6.66
CA PRO A 622 -13.71 -12.54 5.41
C PRO A 622 -14.97 -12.12 4.63
N GLY A 623 -15.04 -10.85 4.23
CA GLY A 623 -16.16 -10.37 3.43
C GLY A 623 -16.29 -11.15 2.11
N PRO A 624 -17.51 -11.42 1.60
CA PRO A 624 -17.70 -12.15 0.35
C PRO A 624 -16.88 -11.61 -0.84
N PRO A 625 -16.76 -10.27 -1.05
CA PRO A 625 -15.92 -9.72 -2.11
C PRO A 625 -14.44 -10.09 -1.99
N VAL A 626 -13.90 -10.19 -0.76
CA VAL A 626 -12.51 -10.60 -0.50
C VAL A 626 -12.31 -12.04 -0.92
N VAL A 627 -13.23 -12.93 -0.51
CA VAL A 627 -13.18 -14.36 -0.86
C VAL A 627 -13.23 -14.55 -2.38
N VAL A 628 -14.17 -13.89 -3.06
CA VAL A 628 -14.33 -13.99 -4.52
C VAL A 628 -13.07 -13.50 -5.25
N LEU A 629 -12.55 -12.33 -4.90
CA LEU A 629 -11.35 -11.77 -5.53
C LEU A 629 -10.16 -12.73 -5.44
N HIS A 630 -9.89 -13.24 -4.24
CA HIS A 630 -8.73 -14.08 -3.99
C HIS A 630 -8.91 -15.50 -4.54
N ALA A 631 -10.12 -16.08 -4.48
CA ALA A 631 -10.42 -17.37 -5.11
C ALA A 631 -10.24 -17.33 -6.64
N VAL A 632 -10.73 -16.26 -7.29
CA VAL A 632 -10.52 -16.05 -8.73
C VAL A 632 -9.02 -15.91 -9.04
N ALA A 633 -8.28 -15.14 -8.23
CA ALA A 633 -6.85 -14.97 -8.41
C ALA A 633 -6.07 -16.30 -8.25
N ILE A 634 -6.45 -17.15 -7.29
CA ILE A 634 -5.90 -18.50 -7.11
C ILE A 634 -6.20 -19.36 -8.33
N GLY A 635 -7.43 -19.34 -8.86
CA GLY A 635 -7.80 -20.07 -10.06
C GLY A 635 -6.98 -19.66 -11.28
N LEU A 636 -6.81 -18.34 -11.50
CA LEU A 636 -5.97 -17.80 -12.57
C LEU A 636 -4.49 -18.18 -12.39
N ALA A 637 -3.99 -18.16 -11.15
CA ALA A 637 -2.64 -18.59 -10.84
C ALA A 637 -2.44 -20.10 -11.10
N ALA A 638 -3.40 -20.94 -10.70
CA ALA A 638 -3.38 -22.37 -10.98
C ALA A 638 -3.30 -22.63 -12.50
N LEU A 639 -4.13 -21.94 -13.30
CA LEU A 639 -4.06 -21.99 -14.77
C LEU A 639 -2.70 -21.57 -15.32
N GLY A 640 -2.11 -20.52 -14.76
CA GLY A 640 -0.76 -20.06 -15.10
C GLY A 640 0.33 -21.09 -14.79
N ALA A 641 0.17 -21.85 -13.70
CA ALA A 641 1.10 -22.87 -13.23
C ALA A 641 1.08 -24.17 -14.05
N ILE A 642 -0.01 -24.47 -14.77
CA ILE A 642 -0.15 -25.70 -15.56
C ILE A 642 1.00 -25.81 -16.56
N PRO A 643 1.86 -26.85 -16.47
CA PRO A 643 2.91 -27.06 -17.46
C PRO A 643 2.29 -27.30 -18.83
N ARG A 644 2.70 -26.53 -19.85
CA ARG A 644 2.33 -26.83 -21.24
C ARG A 644 3.46 -27.58 -21.92
N SER A 645 3.13 -28.78 -22.40
CA SER A 645 3.93 -29.65 -23.24
C SER A 645 3.91 -29.19 -24.71
N ARG A 646 4.13 -27.90 -25.00
CA ARG A 646 4.29 -27.48 -26.41
C ARG A 646 5.74 -27.14 -26.71
N PRO A 647 6.32 -27.70 -27.80
CA PRO A 647 7.62 -27.28 -28.27
C PRO A 647 7.56 -25.77 -28.53
N ARG A 648 8.65 -25.08 -28.21
CA ARG A 648 8.83 -23.66 -28.54
C ARG A 648 8.64 -23.56 -30.06
N THR A 649 7.51 -23.06 -30.53
CA THR A 649 7.39 -22.62 -31.91
C THR A 649 8.40 -21.49 -32.08
N PRO A 650 9.43 -21.65 -32.91
CA PRO A 650 10.17 -20.50 -33.39
C PRO A 650 9.14 -19.61 -34.08
N ALA A 651 9.19 -18.30 -33.83
CA ALA A 651 8.52 -17.39 -34.75
C ALA A 651 9.05 -17.71 -36.15
N ALA A 652 8.15 -18.01 -37.07
CA ALA A 652 8.44 -17.99 -38.49
C ALA A 652 8.93 -16.57 -38.82
N THR A 653 10.26 -16.41 -38.83
CA THR A 653 11.09 -15.42 -39.54
C THR A 653 12.52 -15.54 -39.01
N ALA A 654 13.18 -16.65 -39.30
CA ALA A 654 14.48 -16.50 -39.94
C ALA A 654 14.16 -16.58 -41.43
N VAL A 655 13.93 -15.42 -42.05
CA VAL A 655 14.29 -15.31 -43.47
C VAL A 655 15.78 -15.62 -43.44
N ALA A 656 16.13 -16.86 -43.79
CA ALA A 656 17.47 -17.15 -44.25
C ALA A 656 17.74 -16.06 -45.28
N ALA A 657 18.74 -15.21 -45.01
CA ALA A 657 19.22 -14.28 -46.01
C ALA A 657 19.47 -15.13 -47.26
N THR A 658 18.62 -14.95 -48.28
CA THR A 658 19.00 -15.35 -49.62
C THR A 658 20.30 -14.62 -49.87
N PRO A 659 21.42 -15.33 -50.14
CA PRO A 659 22.67 -14.67 -50.45
C PRO A 659 22.43 -13.71 -51.61
N SER A 660 23.08 -12.54 -51.57
CA SER A 660 23.10 -11.63 -52.70
C SER A 660 23.60 -12.40 -53.94
N PRO A 661 23.10 -12.14 -55.16
CA PRO A 661 23.66 -12.72 -56.39
C PRO A 661 25.19 -12.52 -56.52
N ASP A 662 25.74 -11.53 -55.83
CA ASP A 662 27.17 -11.22 -55.80
C ASP A 662 28.01 -12.26 -55.03
N ASP A 663 27.42 -13.02 -54.09
CA ASP A 663 28.12 -14.03 -53.28
C ASP A 663 28.25 -15.40 -53.98
N LEU A 664 27.61 -15.58 -55.15
CA LEU A 664 27.68 -16.81 -55.96
C LEU A 664 28.72 -16.76 -57.09
N VAL A 665 29.43 -15.64 -57.27
CA VAL A 665 30.44 -15.48 -58.32
C VAL A 665 31.88 -15.74 -57.81
N ALA A 666 32.09 -15.86 -56.49
CA ALA A 666 33.42 -16.07 -55.91
C ALA A 666 33.80 -17.56 -55.67
N ALA A 667 32.97 -18.52 -56.07
CA ALA A 667 33.22 -19.96 -55.82
C ALA A 667 33.07 -20.80 -57.09
N GLY A 668 33.87 -20.49 -58.12
CA GLY A 668 34.01 -21.29 -59.33
C GLY A 668 35.40 -21.12 -59.93
N ALA A 669 36.38 -21.86 -59.41
CA ALA A 669 37.70 -21.98 -60.04
C ALA A 669 37.58 -22.61 -61.45
N PRO A 670 38.64 -22.52 -62.27
CA PRO A 670 39.55 -23.65 -62.23
C PRO A 670 41.04 -23.25 -62.24
N ALA A 671 41.80 -24.09 -61.54
CA ALA A 671 43.22 -24.22 -61.67
C ALA A 671 43.60 -24.71 -63.09
N ALA A 672 44.63 -24.10 -63.68
CA ALA A 672 45.56 -24.77 -64.58
C ALA A 672 46.92 -24.06 -64.52
N SER A 673 47.87 -24.79 -63.95
CA SER A 673 49.34 -24.63 -63.92
C SER A 673 50.00 -24.63 -65.32
N PRO A 674 51.34 -24.75 -65.45
CA PRO A 674 52.46 -23.96 -64.92
C PRO A 674 53.39 -23.49 -66.07
N THR A 675 54.47 -22.74 -65.76
CA THR A 675 55.75 -22.51 -66.49
C THR A 675 56.16 -21.05 -66.30
N ARG A 676 57.40 -20.67 -66.04
CA ARG A 676 58.69 -21.36 -65.95
C ARG A 676 59.60 -20.54 -65.03
#